data_AF-A0AAC9KCC6-F1
#
_entry.id   AF-A0AAC9KCC6-F1
#
_cell.length_a   1.000
_cell.length_b   1.000
_cell.length_c   1.000
_cell.angle_alpha   90.00
_cell.angle_beta   90.00
_cell.angle_gamma   90.00
#
_symmetry.space_group_name_H-M   'P 1'
#
loop_
_entity.id
_entity.type
_entity.pdbx_description
1 polymer ?
#
loop_
_entity_poly.entity_id
_entity_poly.type
_entity_poly.pdbx_seq_one_letter_code
_entity_poly.pdbx_strand_id
1 'polypeptide(L)'
;MPELLLELFSEEIPARMQVKAGEDLVRLAGEALADLSPRDLRWHVGPRRLALTATVEAGVPARSGNERGPRIGAPEQALAGFLRKHGADRSALREEGDYWVLDTSSPGREAAALIAEVIPALLWKFPWPKSMRWGGSSLFTWVRPLRRILCQLDGVVVPFSLVQGDDDGHGLRSGDETEGHRFLSPGAVKVRGVAEWQAALAERHVVLDVEERRRRVAEGIARVAAAHGLSVVDDPGLVDEVAGLVEWPVPLLGRIDDQYMSLPAEVMQVSMRVNQRYFALRDAEGKAAPYFAFIANIEATDQGRAIIAGNERVLRARFADARHFWDQDRKEPLASRLSVLERVTYHAKLGSQAALVARLRRLAREIAPLVGADARDADGAALLAKADLTTGMVGEFPELQGVMGRYYALHDGESPWIADAIRDHYAPKGPSDPVPDAPVSIAVALADKIDRLAMFFSIGEAPTGSGDPFALRRAALGIIRIIRENGLRLPLGRLFAFASDQAPVADLLAFMAERLRVQLRSEGARHDVLAAVFAVHADDTAEGAGDIVRLLARADAVAALLGSEDGANLLAAYKRAANILRIEDRKDGPHTGAPDDTLLAMPEEHALAGALKEAEPAVIAALDAEDDATAMASLARLRGALDAFFDQVTVNAEEPALRRNRLRLLSRLRDTMNRVADFSRIEG
;
A
#
# COMPACT_ATOMS: atom_id res chain seq x y z
N MET A 1 31.16 -25.24 -6.48
CA MET A 1 30.58 -24.44 -5.40
C MET A 1 29.64 -25.34 -4.64
N PRO A 2 29.84 -25.54 -3.33
CA PRO A 2 28.97 -26.39 -2.54
C PRO A 2 27.49 -25.96 -2.57
N GLU A 3 26.59 -26.94 -2.61
CA GLU A 3 25.15 -26.75 -2.57
C GLU A 3 24.65 -26.74 -1.10
N LEU A 4 24.03 -25.63 -0.70
CA LEU A 4 23.38 -25.46 0.60
C LEU A 4 21.90 -25.79 0.48
N LEU A 5 21.43 -26.70 1.33
CA LEU A 5 20.01 -27.00 1.55
C LEU A 5 19.66 -26.71 3.00
N LEU A 6 18.67 -25.85 3.22
CA LEU A 6 18.06 -25.57 4.52
C LEU A 6 16.55 -25.79 4.42
N GLU A 7 15.99 -26.63 5.27
CA GLU A 7 14.55 -26.79 5.42
C GLU A 7 14.15 -26.66 6.89
N LEU A 8 13.12 -25.85 7.12
CA LEU A 8 12.49 -25.59 8.41
C LEU A 8 11.10 -26.19 8.36
N PHE A 9 10.93 -27.37 8.97
CA PHE A 9 9.68 -28.12 8.95
C PHE A 9 8.88 -27.87 10.22
N SER A 10 7.66 -27.35 10.10
CA SER A 10 6.79 -26.94 11.22
C SER A 10 5.38 -27.50 11.10
N GLU A 11 4.55 -27.25 12.12
CA GLU A 11 3.09 -27.33 11.97
C GLU A 11 2.55 -26.26 10.98
N GLU A 12 1.24 -26.28 10.69
CA GLU A 12 0.57 -25.54 9.62
C GLU A 12 0.73 -24.00 9.66
N ILE A 13 1.66 -23.50 8.83
CA ILE A 13 1.94 -22.10 8.55
C ILE A 13 0.74 -21.48 7.83
N PRO A 14 0.16 -20.37 8.33
CA PRO A 14 -0.92 -19.67 7.64
C PRO A 14 -0.52 -19.27 6.21
N ALA A 15 -1.34 -19.60 5.21
CA ALA A 15 -1.07 -19.36 3.79
C ALA A 15 -0.60 -17.92 3.50
N ARG A 16 -1.29 -16.93 4.07
CA ARG A 16 -0.98 -15.50 3.91
C ARG A 16 0.42 -15.06 4.37
N MET A 17 1.14 -15.89 5.14
CA MET A 17 2.48 -15.56 5.66
C MET A 17 3.60 -16.27 4.90
N GLN A 18 3.28 -17.23 4.03
CA GLN A 18 4.27 -18.15 3.45
C GLN A 18 5.21 -17.45 2.47
N VAL A 19 4.68 -16.83 1.42
CA VAL A 19 5.50 -16.18 0.36
C VAL A 19 6.44 -15.13 0.96
N LYS A 20 5.90 -14.24 1.79
CA LYS A 20 6.69 -13.20 2.44
C LYS A 20 7.83 -13.77 3.30
N ALA A 21 7.58 -14.87 4.01
CA ALA A 21 8.62 -15.56 4.77
C ALA A 21 9.69 -16.19 3.86
N GLY A 22 9.32 -16.72 2.69
CA GLY A 22 10.28 -17.18 1.68
C GLY A 22 11.20 -16.06 1.21
N GLU A 23 10.63 -14.90 0.85
CA GLU A 23 11.38 -13.72 0.44
C GLU A 23 12.32 -13.20 1.55
N ASP A 24 11.81 -13.13 2.78
CA ASP A 24 12.61 -12.69 3.93
C ASP A 24 13.73 -13.68 4.25
N LEU A 25 13.51 -14.99 4.08
CA LEU A 25 14.56 -15.99 4.26
C LEU A 25 15.70 -15.82 3.24
N VAL A 26 15.38 -15.64 1.95
CA VAL A 26 16.40 -15.39 0.91
C VAL A 26 17.19 -14.12 1.22
N ARG A 27 16.51 -13.03 1.56
CA ARG A 27 17.17 -11.76 1.87
C ARG A 27 18.09 -11.89 3.09
N LEU A 28 17.58 -12.40 4.21
CA LEU A 28 18.34 -12.53 5.46
C LEU A 28 19.49 -13.53 5.33
N ALA A 29 19.29 -14.64 4.64
CA ALA A 29 20.36 -15.61 4.39
C ALA A 29 21.42 -15.05 3.44
N GLY A 30 21.02 -14.30 2.41
CA GLY A 30 21.95 -13.62 1.51
C GLY A 30 22.84 -12.61 2.24
N GLU A 31 22.26 -11.82 3.17
CA GLU A 31 22.99 -10.91 4.04
C GLU A 31 23.92 -11.68 5.01
N ALA A 32 23.40 -12.70 5.68
CA ALA A 32 24.14 -13.46 6.70
C ALA A 32 25.27 -14.33 6.14
N LEU A 33 25.14 -14.79 4.88
CA LEU A 33 26.11 -15.64 4.20
C LEU A 33 26.97 -14.86 3.20
N ALA A 34 26.91 -13.53 3.17
CA ALA A 34 27.57 -12.69 2.16
C ALA A 34 29.06 -13.03 1.94
N ASP A 35 29.79 -13.36 3.02
CA ASP A 35 31.19 -13.75 2.95
C ASP A 35 31.45 -15.03 2.14
N LEU A 36 30.44 -15.91 2.03
CA LEU A 36 30.48 -17.11 1.20
C LEU A 36 29.96 -16.88 -0.22
N SER A 37 29.68 -15.63 -0.61
CA SER A 37 29.21 -15.25 -1.95
C SER A 37 28.06 -16.14 -2.45
N PRO A 38 26.91 -16.20 -1.75
CA PRO A 38 25.82 -17.10 -2.08
C PRO A 38 25.23 -16.74 -3.44
N ARG A 39 24.96 -17.76 -4.25
CA ARG A 39 24.36 -17.66 -5.59
C ARG A 39 23.12 -18.54 -5.66
N ASP A 40 22.26 -18.25 -6.64
CA ASP A 40 21.05 -19.03 -6.93
C ASP A 40 20.16 -19.26 -5.70
N LEU A 41 20.06 -18.26 -4.82
CA LEU A 41 19.22 -18.34 -3.64
C LEU A 41 17.76 -18.47 -4.07
N ARG A 42 17.14 -19.60 -3.72
CA ARG A 42 15.72 -19.87 -3.99
C ARG A 42 15.05 -20.28 -2.70
N TRP A 43 13.88 -19.69 -2.45
CA TRP A 43 13.02 -20.14 -1.37
C TRP A 43 12.01 -21.17 -1.88
N HIS A 44 11.58 -22.03 -0.96
CA HIS A 44 10.43 -22.91 -1.15
C HIS A 44 9.54 -22.85 0.08
N VAL A 45 8.23 -22.76 -0.12
CA VAL A 45 7.28 -22.68 0.99
C VAL A 45 6.11 -23.62 0.76
N GLY A 46 5.48 -24.02 1.84
CA GLY A 46 4.22 -24.74 1.83
C GLY A 46 3.57 -24.75 3.21
N PRO A 47 2.44 -25.46 3.37
CA PRO A 47 1.69 -25.50 4.62
C PRO A 47 2.53 -25.81 5.84
N ARG A 48 3.57 -26.64 5.73
CA ARG A 48 4.39 -27.09 6.88
C ARG A 48 5.88 -26.79 6.73
N ARG A 49 6.26 -25.93 5.78
CA ARG A 49 7.66 -25.84 5.33
C ARG A 49 8.05 -24.45 4.89
N LEU A 50 9.26 -24.06 5.30
CA LEU A 50 10.00 -22.94 4.77
C LEU A 50 11.43 -23.43 4.48
N ALA A 51 11.89 -23.34 3.25
CA ALA A 51 13.18 -23.87 2.83
C ALA A 51 13.94 -22.89 1.92
N LEU A 52 15.25 -23.05 1.88
CA LEU A 52 16.21 -22.30 1.08
C LEU A 52 17.17 -23.27 0.42
N THR A 53 17.40 -23.08 -0.89
CA THR A 53 18.50 -23.71 -1.61
C THR A 53 19.42 -22.64 -2.17
N ALA A 54 20.72 -22.85 -2.15
CA ALA A 54 21.72 -21.93 -2.72
C ALA A 54 23.00 -22.67 -3.10
N THR A 55 23.85 -22.05 -3.89
CA THR A 55 25.27 -22.45 -3.99
C THR A 55 26.13 -21.42 -3.27
N VAL A 56 27.17 -21.88 -2.57
CA VAL A 56 28.07 -21.02 -1.80
C VAL A 56 29.53 -21.36 -2.12
N GLU A 57 30.46 -20.48 -1.77
CA GLU A 57 31.89 -20.82 -1.75
C GLU A 57 32.19 -21.81 -0.63
N ALA A 58 33.19 -22.67 -0.81
CA ALA A 58 33.55 -23.70 0.17
C ALA A 58 34.09 -23.15 1.51
N GLY A 59 34.47 -21.87 1.51
CA GLY A 59 34.91 -21.16 2.68
C GLY A 59 35.40 -19.76 2.33
N VAL A 60 35.69 -18.98 3.37
CA VAL A 60 36.35 -17.69 3.25
C VAL A 60 37.86 -17.94 3.32
N PRO A 61 38.65 -17.56 2.30
CA PRO A 61 40.09 -17.74 2.34
C PRO A 61 40.70 -16.91 3.47
N ALA A 62 41.79 -17.41 4.06
CA ALA A 62 42.58 -16.63 5.00
C ALA A 62 43.08 -15.37 4.29
N ARG A 63 42.97 -14.22 4.97
CA ARG A 63 43.49 -12.94 4.46
C ARG A 63 44.57 -12.46 5.39
N SER A 64 45.75 -12.22 4.85
CA SER A 64 46.82 -11.46 5.49
C SER A 64 46.96 -10.14 4.77
N GLY A 65 46.92 -9.03 5.52
CA GLY A 65 47.07 -7.69 4.98
C GLY A 65 47.78 -6.79 5.97
N ASN A 66 47.99 -5.54 5.59
CA ASN A 66 48.54 -4.53 6.48
C ASN A 66 47.62 -3.30 6.49
N GLU A 67 47.30 -2.81 7.68
CA GLU A 67 46.48 -1.63 7.87
C GLU A 67 47.38 -0.50 8.34
N ARG A 68 47.44 0.59 7.57
CA ARG A 68 48.25 1.75 7.91
C ARG A 68 47.54 2.58 8.98
N GLY A 69 48.11 2.57 10.17
CA GLY A 69 47.69 3.36 11.31
C GLY A 69 48.22 4.79 11.29
N PRO A 70 48.06 5.51 12.42
CA PRO A 70 48.51 6.89 12.56
C PRO A 70 50.03 7.07 12.37
N ARG A 71 50.45 8.30 12.04
CA ARG A 71 51.87 8.67 11.94
C ARG A 71 52.60 8.43 13.26
N ILE A 72 53.87 8.03 13.22
CA ILE A 72 54.75 7.91 14.39
C ILE A 72 54.88 9.30 15.03
N GLY A 73 54.56 9.39 16.33
CA GLY A 73 54.47 10.66 17.06
C GLY A 73 53.08 11.32 17.08
N ALA A 74 52.07 10.72 16.43
CA ALA A 74 50.68 11.17 16.55
C ALA A 74 50.16 11.07 18.01
N PRO A 75 49.16 11.88 18.41
CA PRO A 75 48.60 11.85 19.76
C PRO A 75 48.18 10.44 20.20
N GLU A 76 48.46 10.06 21.45
CA GLU A 76 48.16 8.71 21.96
C GLU A 76 46.70 8.29 21.77
N GLN A 77 45.78 9.26 21.78
CA GLN A 77 44.36 9.03 21.56
C GLN A 77 44.05 8.49 20.15
N ALA A 78 44.80 8.93 19.12
CA ALA A 78 44.65 8.44 17.75
C ALA A 78 45.17 7.00 17.63
N LEU A 79 46.28 6.68 18.28
CA LEU A 79 46.84 5.33 18.32
C LEU A 79 45.92 4.38 19.11
N ALA A 80 45.40 4.81 20.26
CA ALA A 80 44.45 4.03 21.06
C ALA A 80 43.13 3.77 20.31
N GLY A 81 42.63 4.76 19.55
CA GLY A 81 41.44 4.58 18.70
C GLY A 81 41.68 3.56 17.58
N PHE A 82 42.84 3.60 16.93
CA PHE A 82 43.24 2.64 15.91
C PHE A 82 43.37 1.22 16.47
N LEU A 83 44.08 1.05 17.59
CA LEU A 83 44.23 -0.24 18.27
C LEU A 83 42.87 -0.84 18.71
N ARG A 84 41.98 0.00 19.26
CA ARG A 84 40.62 -0.43 19.64
C ARG A 84 39.78 -0.88 18.45
N LYS A 85 39.87 -0.16 17.32
CA LYS A 85 39.13 -0.50 16.09
C LYS A 85 39.52 -1.88 15.56
N HIS A 86 40.79 -2.26 15.67
CA HIS A 86 41.31 -3.53 15.16
C HIS A 86 41.49 -4.61 16.22
N GLY A 87 41.08 -4.35 17.48
CA GLY A 87 41.19 -5.32 18.58
C GLY A 87 42.63 -5.78 18.85
N ALA A 88 43.62 -4.93 18.56
CA ALA A 88 45.04 -5.26 18.61
C ALA A 88 45.76 -4.49 19.72
N ASP A 89 46.86 -5.05 20.20
CA ASP A 89 47.76 -4.39 21.15
C ASP A 89 48.89 -3.65 20.43
N ARG A 90 49.47 -2.66 21.10
CA ARG A 90 50.59 -1.85 20.56
C ARG A 90 51.81 -2.71 20.17
N SER A 91 51.99 -3.87 20.82
CA SER A 91 53.05 -4.84 20.50
C SER A 91 52.90 -5.51 19.14
N ALA A 92 51.71 -5.47 18.53
CA ALA A 92 51.44 -6.01 17.20
C ALA A 92 51.71 -4.99 16.07
N LEU A 93 52.12 -3.77 16.40
CA LEU A 93 52.43 -2.73 15.43
C LEU A 93 53.91 -2.77 15.04
N ARG A 94 54.17 -2.54 13.75
CA ARG A 94 55.53 -2.29 13.23
C ARG A 94 55.62 -0.89 12.64
N GLU A 95 56.82 -0.33 12.70
CA GLU A 95 57.12 0.96 12.06
C GLU A 95 57.42 0.72 10.57
N GLU A 96 56.71 1.43 9.69
CA GLU A 96 56.99 1.41 8.25
C GLU A 96 56.95 2.85 7.71
N GLY A 97 58.14 3.39 7.43
CA GLY A 97 58.32 4.80 7.13
C GLY A 97 57.92 5.67 8.32
N ASP A 98 57.07 6.67 8.08
CA ASP A 98 56.57 7.58 9.11
C ASP A 98 55.32 7.06 9.84
N TYR A 99 54.83 5.85 9.58
CA TYR A 99 53.53 5.39 10.07
C TYR A 99 53.62 4.08 10.88
N TRP A 100 52.72 3.92 11.83
CA TRP A 100 52.44 2.61 12.44
C TRP A 100 51.67 1.76 11.45
N VAL A 101 52.06 0.49 11.31
CA VAL A 101 51.36 -0.48 10.47
C VAL A 101 50.99 -1.68 11.33
N LEU A 102 49.72 -2.11 11.23
CA LEU A 102 49.23 -3.33 11.86
C LEU A 102 49.15 -4.42 10.80
N ASP A 103 49.91 -5.49 10.98
CA ASP A 103 49.72 -6.68 10.17
C ASP A 103 48.44 -7.38 10.66
N THR A 104 47.44 -7.42 9.80
CA THR A 104 46.15 -8.06 10.07
C THR A 104 46.16 -9.45 9.45
N SER A 105 45.76 -10.45 10.23
CA SER A 105 45.48 -11.78 9.72
C SER A 105 44.10 -12.21 10.17
N SER A 106 43.27 -12.62 9.23
CA SER A 106 42.01 -13.28 9.50
C SER A 106 42.14 -14.73 9.05
N PRO A 107 41.93 -15.71 9.96
CA PRO A 107 42.01 -17.11 9.60
C PRO A 107 40.93 -17.43 8.56
N GLY A 108 41.23 -18.35 7.66
CA GLY A 108 40.24 -18.89 6.74
C GLY A 108 39.15 -19.60 7.52
N ARG A 109 37.91 -19.52 7.02
CA ARG A 109 36.74 -20.14 7.65
C ARG A 109 36.08 -21.09 6.67
N GLU A 110 35.84 -22.33 7.08
CA GLU A 110 35.05 -23.26 6.28
C GLU A 110 33.58 -22.82 6.23
N ALA A 111 32.92 -23.03 5.10
CA ALA A 111 31.53 -22.67 4.90
C ALA A 111 30.60 -23.31 5.94
N ALA A 112 30.81 -24.60 6.24
CA ALA A 112 30.00 -25.33 7.23
C ALA A 112 30.06 -24.67 8.63
N ALA A 113 31.23 -24.22 9.06
CA ALA A 113 31.40 -23.55 10.35
C ALA A 113 30.70 -22.18 10.38
N LEU A 114 30.77 -21.42 9.28
CA LEU A 114 30.08 -20.13 9.16
C LEU A 114 28.56 -20.32 9.14
N ILE A 115 28.05 -21.27 8.35
CA ILE A 115 26.62 -21.61 8.29
C ILE A 115 26.10 -22.04 9.67
N ALA A 116 26.83 -22.91 10.38
CA ALA A 116 26.46 -23.37 11.72
C ALA A 116 26.37 -22.23 12.76
N GLU A 117 27.12 -21.14 12.57
CA GLU A 117 27.07 -19.96 13.43
C GLU A 117 25.91 -19.03 13.06
N VAL A 118 25.74 -18.71 11.77
CA VAL A 118 24.81 -17.64 11.35
C VAL A 118 23.35 -18.08 11.30
N ILE A 119 23.08 -19.34 10.93
CA ILE A 119 21.71 -19.82 10.75
C ILE A 119 20.93 -19.80 12.08
N PRO A 120 21.45 -20.30 13.23
CA PRO A 120 20.74 -20.18 14.50
C PRO A 120 20.37 -18.74 14.84
N ALA A 121 21.31 -17.80 14.69
CA ALA A 121 21.08 -16.39 15.00
C ALA A 121 20.00 -15.75 14.11
N LEU A 122 19.97 -16.12 12.82
CA LEU A 122 18.92 -15.72 11.88
C LEU A 122 17.56 -16.26 12.33
N LEU A 123 17.47 -17.55 12.68
CA LEU A 123 16.20 -18.19 13.08
C LEU A 123 15.63 -17.58 14.36
N TRP A 124 16.47 -17.24 15.34
CA TRP A 124 16.05 -16.55 16.56
C TRP A 124 15.46 -15.16 16.32
N LYS A 125 15.86 -14.50 15.23
CA LYS A 125 15.45 -13.13 14.87
C LYS A 125 14.50 -13.08 13.68
N PHE A 126 13.94 -14.22 13.27
CA PHE A 126 13.16 -14.29 12.04
C PHE A 126 11.87 -13.45 12.13
N PRO A 127 11.57 -12.58 11.14
CA PRO A 127 10.55 -11.55 11.26
C PRO A 127 9.13 -12.06 10.95
N TRP A 128 8.57 -12.89 11.82
CA TRP A 128 7.18 -13.32 11.69
C TRP A 128 6.20 -12.20 12.09
N PRO A 129 5.15 -11.89 11.29
CA PRO A 129 4.11 -10.92 11.67
C PRO A 129 3.38 -11.32 12.95
N LYS A 130 3.28 -12.63 13.20
CA LYS A 130 2.77 -13.21 14.44
C LYS A 130 3.54 -14.49 14.73
N SER A 131 4.30 -14.49 15.81
CA SER A 131 4.95 -15.68 16.34
C SER A 131 4.22 -16.19 17.58
N MET A 132 4.54 -17.42 17.96
CA MET A 132 4.14 -18.01 19.23
C MET A 132 5.33 -18.69 19.88
N ARG A 133 5.22 -18.89 21.19
CA ARG A 133 6.03 -19.81 21.98
C ARG A 133 5.20 -21.07 22.25
N TRP A 134 5.79 -22.25 22.16
CA TRP A 134 5.09 -23.53 22.41
C TRP A 134 5.93 -24.45 23.28
N GLY A 135 5.33 -25.07 24.31
CA GLY A 135 6.01 -26.05 25.17
C GLY A 135 7.25 -25.51 25.91
N GLY A 136 7.78 -26.33 26.82
CA GLY A 136 9.14 -26.21 27.37
C GLY A 136 9.48 -24.94 28.18
N SER A 137 10.79 -24.79 28.40
CA SER A 137 11.46 -23.67 29.08
C SER A 137 11.99 -22.60 28.12
N SER A 138 11.99 -22.87 26.82
CA SER A 138 12.59 -22.00 25.81
C SER A 138 11.74 -20.78 25.45
N LEU A 139 12.41 -19.63 25.26
CA LEU A 139 11.89 -18.37 24.75
C LEU A 139 11.86 -18.31 23.22
N PHE A 140 12.36 -19.33 22.51
CA PHE A 140 12.33 -19.36 21.05
C PHE A 140 10.89 -19.28 20.54
N THR A 141 10.66 -18.39 19.57
CA THR A 141 9.35 -18.19 18.94
C THR A 141 9.41 -18.43 17.45
N TRP A 142 8.31 -18.92 16.90
CA TRP A 142 8.13 -19.21 15.47
C TRP A 142 6.66 -19.06 15.11
N VAL A 143 6.32 -19.03 13.83
CA VAL A 143 4.91 -18.90 13.38
C VAL A 143 4.01 -20.02 13.87
N ARG A 144 4.58 -21.21 14.03
CA ARG A 144 3.97 -22.46 14.48
C ARG A 144 5.06 -23.36 15.06
N PRO A 145 4.73 -24.41 15.83
CA PRO A 145 5.76 -25.30 16.36
C PRO A 145 6.71 -25.84 15.28
N LEU A 146 7.96 -25.43 15.34
CA LEU A 146 9.04 -25.96 14.50
C LEU A 146 9.37 -27.37 15.01
N ARG A 147 9.41 -28.34 14.09
CA ARG A 147 9.56 -29.76 14.41
C ARG A 147 10.93 -30.30 14.06
N ARG A 148 11.49 -29.88 12.90
CA ARG A 148 12.81 -30.32 12.43
C ARG A 148 13.50 -29.22 11.64
N ILE A 149 14.82 -29.31 11.64
CA ILE A 149 15.72 -28.48 10.83
C ILE A 149 16.58 -29.44 10.02
N LEU A 150 16.41 -29.43 8.70
CA LEU A 150 17.35 -30.09 7.80
C LEU A 150 18.33 -29.03 7.33
N CYS A 151 19.63 -29.25 7.54
CA CYS A 151 20.65 -28.35 7.00
C CYS A 151 21.86 -29.14 6.51
N GLN A 152 22.15 -29.02 5.21
CA GLN A 152 23.22 -29.74 4.54
C GLN A 152 24.03 -28.83 3.64
N LEU A 153 25.31 -29.14 3.51
CA LEU A 153 26.25 -28.57 2.54
C LEU A 153 26.86 -29.73 1.73
N ASP A 154 26.62 -29.77 0.42
CA ASP A 154 26.99 -30.90 -0.46
C ASP A 154 26.55 -32.27 0.09
N GLY A 155 25.33 -32.32 0.66
CA GLY A 155 24.75 -33.53 1.22
C GLY A 155 25.34 -33.97 2.57
N VAL A 156 26.25 -33.19 3.15
CA VAL A 156 26.79 -33.41 4.50
C VAL A 156 26.04 -32.51 5.48
N VAL A 157 25.57 -33.06 6.60
CA VAL A 157 24.87 -32.29 7.64
C VAL A 157 25.79 -31.21 8.20
N VAL A 158 25.29 -29.98 8.28
CA VAL A 158 25.95 -28.87 8.98
C VAL A 158 25.42 -28.84 10.43
N PRO A 159 26.19 -29.27 11.44
CA PRO A 159 25.68 -29.49 12.79
C PRO A 159 25.55 -28.18 13.57
N PHE A 160 24.34 -27.87 14.03
CA PHE A 160 24.07 -26.79 14.98
C PHE A 160 22.83 -27.10 15.83
N SER A 161 22.62 -26.31 16.88
CA SER A 161 21.41 -26.33 17.70
C SER A 161 20.88 -24.92 17.90
N LEU A 162 19.61 -24.78 18.29
CA LEU A 162 19.03 -23.49 18.64
C LEU A 162 19.28 -23.06 20.09
N VAL A 163 20.10 -23.79 20.85
CA VAL A 163 20.46 -23.45 22.23
C VAL A 163 21.12 -22.06 22.29
N GLN A 164 20.66 -21.19 23.19
CA GLN A 164 21.23 -19.86 23.40
C GLN A 164 21.35 -19.56 24.90
N GLY A 165 22.57 -19.58 25.44
CA GLY A 165 22.78 -19.45 26.89
C GLY A 165 22.15 -20.63 27.64
N ASP A 166 21.28 -20.32 28.61
CA ASP A 166 20.54 -21.33 29.38
C ASP A 166 19.24 -21.80 28.68
N ASP A 167 18.91 -21.22 27.52
CA ASP A 167 17.73 -21.57 26.74
C ASP A 167 17.99 -22.82 25.89
N ASP A 168 17.14 -23.85 26.03
CA ASP A 168 17.31 -25.14 25.36
C ASP A 168 16.86 -25.14 23.88
N GLY A 169 16.31 -24.04 23.37
CA GLY A 169 15.88 -23.91 21.97
C GLY A 169 14.85 -24.97 21.54
N HIS A 170 14.03 -25.44 22.49
CA HIS A 170 13.13 -26.60 22.35
C HIS A 170 13.84 -27.91 21.95
N GLY A 171 15.15 -28.03 22.20
CA GLY A 171 15.96 -29.18 21.82
C GLY A 171 16.19 -29.32 20.31
N LEU A 172 15.88 -28.28 19.52
CA LEU A 172 15.97 -28.31 18.07
C LEU A 172 17.43 -28.31 17.60
N ARG A 173 17.74 -29.25 16.70
CA ARG A 173 19.07 -29.46 16.10
C ARG A 173 18.93 -29.68 14.61
N SER A 174 19.97 -29.32 13.85
CA SER A 174 20.05 -29.62 12.42
C SER A 174 20.30 -31.12 12.18
N GLY A 175 19.76 -31.63 11.07
CA GLY A 175 19.91 -33.02 10.64
C GLY A 175 19.75 -33.20 9.13
N ASP A 176 19.47 -34.44 8.72
CA ASP A 176 19.32 -34.90 7.33
C ASP A 176 17.88 -35.34 6.98
N GLU A 177 16.92 -35.07 7.86
CA GLU A 177 15.55 -35.60 7.75
C GLU A 177 14.55 -34.57 7.26
N THR A 178 13.81 -34.92 6.21
CA THR A 178 12.59 -34.24 5.76
C THR A 178 11.36 -35.09 6.05
N GLU A 179 10.16 -34.59 5.74
CA GLU A 179 8.92 -35.35 5.83
C GLU A 179 7.95 -34.94 4.72
N GLY A 180 7.29 -35.95 4.15
CA GLY A 180 6.28 -35.80 3.11
C GLY A 180 4.89 -35.48 3.66
N HIS A 181 3.86 -35.73 2.88
CA HIS A 181 2.49 -35.39 3.23
C HIS A 181 2.02 -36.04 4.54
N ARG A 182 1.36 -35.25 5.41
CA ARG A 182 0.96 -35.69 6.77
C ARG A 182 0.14 -36.98 6.79
N PHE A 183 -0.73 -37.15 5.79
CA PHE A 183 -1.67 -38.26 5.75
C PHE A 183 -1.32 -39.32 4.70
N LEU A 184 -0.73 -38.91 3.56
CA LEU A 184 -0.45 -39.80 2.43
C LEU A 184 0.95 -40.43 2.54
N SER A 185 1.87 -39.79 3.25
CA SER A 185 3.26 -40.25 3.37
C SER A 185 3.87 -39.82 4.72
N PRO A 186 3.26 -40.21 5.86
CA PRO A 186 3.72 -39.81 7.18
C PRO A 186 5.11 -40.34 7.49
N GLY A 187 5.82 -39.64 8.37
CA GLY A 187 7.12 -40.06 8.90
C GLY A 187 8.31 -39.43 8.18
N ALA A 188 9.37 -39.25 8.96
CA ALA A 188 10.63 -38.67 8.53
C ALA A 188 11.37 -39.58 7.54
N VAL A 189 12.05 -38.98 6.57
CA VAL A 189 12.96 -39.67 5.65
C VAL A 189 14.25 -38.89 5.53
N LYS A 190 15.35 -39.61 5.43
CA LYS A 190 16.67 -39.02 5.19
C LYS A 190 16.84 -38.71 3.72
N VAL A 191 17.52 -37.61 3.43
CA VAL A 191 17.84 -37.18 2.06
C VAL A 191 19.27 -36.66 2.00
N ARG A 192 19.89 -36.66 0.82
CA ARG A 192 21.22 -36.10 0.60
C ARG A 192 21.21 -35.10 -0.56
N GLY A 193 21.34 -33.82 -0.23
CA GLY A 193 21.37 -32.72 -1.21
C GLY A 193 19.99 -32.36 -1.77
N VAL A 194 19.95 -31.32 -2.61
CA VAL A 194 18.69 -30.72 -3.09
C VAL A 194 17.93 -31.67 -4.03
N ALA A 195 18.63 -32.36 -4.93
CA ALA A 195 18.00 -33.23 -5.91
C ALA A 195 17.23 -34.39 -5.26
N GLU A 196 17.84 -35.07 -4.28
CA GLU A 196 17.19 -36.16 -3.55
C GLU A 196 16.05 -35.62 -2.67
N TRP A 197 16.24 -34.47 -2.03
CA TRP A 197 15.19 -33.81 -1.27
C TRP A 197 13.94 -33.50 -2.11
N GLN A 198 14.12 -32.90 -3.29
CA GLN A 198 13.01 -32.60 -4.21
C GLN A 198 12.31 -33.87 -4.70
N ALA A 199 13.08 -34.89 -5.09
CA ALA A 199 12.54 -36.16 -5.55
C ALA A 199 11.76 -36.89 -4.44
N ALA A 200 12.32 -36.94 -3.22
CA ALA A 200 11.69 -37.56 -2.06
C ALA A 200 10.39 -36.85 -1.67
N LEU A 201 10.35 -35.52 -1.70
CA LEU A 201 9.12 -34.77 -1.45
C LEU A 201 8.05 -35.04 -2.51
N ALA A 202 8.42 -35.07 -3.79
CA ALA A 202 7.48 -35.37 -4.87
C ALA A 202 6.89 -36.79 -4.77
N GLU A 203 7.73 -37.80 -4.52
CA GLU A 203 7.28 -39.19 -4.29
C GLU A 203 6.38 -39.31 -3.06
N ARG A 204 6.62 -38.47 -2.05
CA ARG A 204 5.88 -38.45 -0.78
C ARG A 204 4.76 -37.40 -0.77
N HIS A 205 4.16 -37.14 -1.92
CA HIS A 205 2.96 -36.33 -2.10
C HIS A 205 3.10 -34.88 -1.63
N VAL A 206 4.23 -34.24 -1.93
CA VAL A 206 4.45 -32.81 -1.70
C VAL A 206 4.85 -32.14 -3.00
N VAL A 207 3.98 -31.25 -3.48
CA VAL A 207 4.32 -30.34 -4.58
C VAL A 207 5.07 -29.15 -3.97
N LEU A 208 6.38 -29.08 -4.15
CA LEU A 208 7.23 -28.10 -3.48
C LEU A 208 7.07 -26.69 -4.04
N ASP A 209 6.98 -26.56 -5.37
CA ASP A 209 6.92 -25.28 -6.07
C ASP A 209 5.54 -24.63 -5.95
N VAL A 210 5.53 -23.34 -5.59
CA VAL A 210 4.28 -22.59 -5.34
C VAL A 210 3.49 -22.37 -6.61
N GLU A 211 4.15 -22.01 -7.71
CA GLU A 211 3.48 -21.76 -8.98
C GLU A 211 2.90 -23.05 -9.56
N GLU A 212 3.61 -24.17 -9.43
CA GLU A 212 3.08 -25.48 -9.80
C GLU A 212 1.87 -25.87 -8.93
N ARG A 213 1.89 -25.62 -7.61
CA ARG A 213 0.70 -25.82 -6.77
C ARG A 213 -0.47 -24.95 -7.21
N ARG A 214 -0.22 -23.66 -7.46
CA ARG A 214 -1.22 -22.69 -7.93
C ARG A 214 -1.85 -23.15 -9.25
N ARG A 215 -1.02 -23.57 -10.19
CA ARG A 215 -1.43 -24.12 -11.49
C ARG A 215 -2.27 -25.37 -11.34
N ARG A 216 -1.84 -26.34 -10.52
CA ARG A 216 -2.60 -27.58 -10.27
C ARG A 216 -3.96 -27.32 -9.64
N VAL A 217 -4.06 -26.35 -8.72
CA VAL A 217 -5.34 -25.93 -8.14
C VAL A 217 -6.23 -25.36 -9.23
N ALA A 218 -5.78 -24.33 -9.95
CA ALA A 218 -6.56 -23.63 -10.97
C ALA A 218 -7.00 -24.54 -12.14
N GLU A 219 -6.06 -25.27 -12.75
CA GLU A 219 -6.37 -26.20 -13.84
C GLU A 219 -7.24 -27.37 -13.34
N GLY A 220 -7.02 -27.81 -12.10
CA GLY A 220 -7.77 -28.89 -11.46
C GLY A 220 -9.24 -28.55 -11.27
N ILE A 221 -9.54 -27.40 -10.66
CA ILE A 221 -10.92 -26.95 -10.45
C ILE A 221 -11.63 -26.64 -11.79
N ALA A 222 -10.91 -26.03 -12.74
CA ALA A 222 -11.45 -25.75 -14.07
C ALA A 222 -11.83 -27.05 -14.80
N ARG A 223 -10.98 -28.08 -14.70
CA ARG A 223 -11.24 -29.39 -15.33
C ARG A 223 -12.48 -30.08 -14.76
N VAL A 224 -12.64 -30.13 -13.43
CA VAL A 224 -13.82 -30.78 -12.82
C VAL A 224 -15.11 -30.00 -13.06
N ALA A 225 -15.04 -28.67 -13.14
CA ALA A 225 -16.16 -27.80 -13.50
C ALA A 225 -16.57 -27.98 -14.98
N ALA A 226 -15.60 -27.96 -15.91
CA ALA A 226 -15.84 -28.11 -17.34
C ALA A 226 -16.46 -29.47 -17.69
N ALA A 227 -16.13 -30.54 -16.96
CA ALA A 227 -16.77 -31.84 -17.10
C ALA A 227 -18.29 -31.83 -16.85
N HIS A 228 -18.80 -30.78 -16.20
CA HIS A 228 -20.22 -30.54 -15.93
C HIS A 228 -20.80 -29.38 -16.75
N GLY A 229 -20.06 -28.84 -17.73
CA GLY A 229 -20.46 -27.67 -18.51
C GLY A 229 -20.46 -26.37 -17.69
N LEU A 230 -19.70 -26.31 -16.61
CA LEU A 230 -19.62 -25.16 -15.69
C LEU A 230 -18.30 -24.42 -15.84
N SER A 231 -18.29 -23.15 -15.44
CA SER A 231 -17.10 -22.31 -15.33
C SER A 231 -16.84 -21.92 -13.87
N VAL A 232 -15.57 -21.68 -13.52
CA VAL A 232 -15.17 -21.25 -12.17
C VAL A 232 -15.26 -19.73 -12.10
N VAL A 233 -15.79 -19.19 -11.01
CA VAL A 233 -15.73 -17.76 -10.74
C VAL A 233 -14.28 -17.36 -10.50
N ASP A 234 -13.77 -16.40 -11.26
CA ASP A 234 -12.37 -15.96 -11.16
C ASP A 234 -12.08 -15.39 -9.77
N ASP A 235 -11.06 -15.97 -9.12
CA ASP A 235 -10.63 -15.58 -7.79
C ASP A 235 -9.17 -15.99 -7.55
N PRO A 236 -8.21 -15.24 -8.12
CA PRO A 236 -6.78 -15.56 -7.99
C PRO A 236 -6.33 -15.62 -6.53
N GLY A 237 -6.88 -14.77 -5.67
CA GLY A 237 -6.58 -14.77 -4.24
C GLY A 237 -7.03 -16.05 -3.53
N LEU A 238 -8.16 -16.65 -3.92
CA LEU A 238 -8.56 -17.96 -3.40
C LEU A 238 -7.60 -19.05 -3.84
N VAL A 239 -7.19 -19.02 -5.11
CA VAL A 239 -6.24 -20.00 -5.67
C VAL A 239 -4.93 -19.93 -4.89
N ASP A 240 -4.41 -18.73 -4.62
CA ASP A 240 -3.19 -18.51 -3.84
C ASP A 240 -3.35 -19.00 -2.39
N GLU A 241 -4.45 -18.67 -1.73
CA GLU A 241 -4.73 -19.14 -0.36
C GLU A 241 -4.79 -20.67 -0.32
N VAL A 242 -5.57 -21.29 -1.19
CA VAL A 242 -5.73 -22.75 -1.24
C VAL A 242 -4.42 -23.44 -1.61
N ALA A 243 -3.64 -22.91 -2.55
CA ALA A 243 -2.31 -23.43 -2.88
C ALA A 243 -1.32 -23.36 -1.70
N GLY A 244 -1.52 -22.41 -0.78
CA GLY A 244 -0.79 -22.33 0.49
C GLY A 244 -1.36 -23.22 1.61
N LEU A 245 -2.58 -23.76 1.47
CA LEU A 245 -3.21 -24.65 2.46
C LEU A 245 -2.97 -26.14 2.17
N VAL A 246 -2.56 -26.48 0.95
CA VAL A 246 -2.41 -27.87 0.51
C VAL A 246 -0.99 -28.18 0.06
N GLU A 247 -0.53 -29.40 0.33
CA GLU A 247 0.74 -29.93 -0.16
C GLU A 247 0.52 -30.80 -1.43
N TRP A 248 -0.66 -31.42 -1.56
CA TRP A 248 -1.05 -32.26 -2.69
C TRP A 248 -2.46 -31.91 -3.20
N PRO A 249 -2.61 -31.02 -4.19
CA PRO A 249 -3.92 -30.59 -4.67
C PRO A 249 -4.74 -31.73 -5.31
N VAL A 250 -5.89 -32.07 -4.71
CA VAL A 250 -6.88 -33.01 -5.27
C VAL A 250 -8.21 -32.26 -5.46
N PRO A 251 -8.56 -31.87 -6.70
CA PRO A 251 -9.79 -31.12 -6.98
C PRO A 251 -11.02 -32.03 -6.95
N LEU A 252 -12.05 -31.61 -6.24
CA LEU A 252 -13.34 -32.30 -6.12
C LEU A 252 -14.49 -31.33 -6.35
N LEU A 253 -15.65 -31.89 -6.69
CA LEU A 253 -16.88 -31.16 -6.95
C LEU A 253 -17.98 -31.66 -6.01
N GLY A 254 -18.66 -30.74 -5.33
CA GLY A 254 -19.84 -31.02 -4.52
C GLY A 254 -21.09 -30.34 -5.07
N ARG A 255 -22.26 -30.89 -4.76
CA ARG A 255 -23.56 -30.33 -5.14
C ARG A 255 -24.15 -29.45 -4.03
N ILE A 256 -24.77 -28.36 -4.43
CA ILE A 256 -25.59 -27.51 -3.57
C ILE A 256 -27.05 -27.96 -3.71
N ASP A 257 -27.75 -28.17 -2.60
CA ASP A 257 -29.18 -28.51 -2.66
C ASP A 257 -29.98 -27.35 -3.29
N ASP A 258 -30.89 -27.67 -4.21
CA ASP A 258 -31.66 -26.70 -5.00
C ASP A 258 -32.40 -25.65 -4.15
N GLN A 259 -32.78 -26.02 -2.91
CA GLN A 259 -33.46 -25.12 -1.96
C GLN A 259 -32.63 -23.91 -1.51
N TYR A 260 -31.30 -23.95 -1.69
CA TYR A 260 -30.41 -22.83 -1.34
C TYR A 260 -30.11 -21.93 -2.52
N MET A 261 -30.47 -22.33 -3.74
CA MET A 261 -30.23 -21.53 -4.95
C MET A 261 -31.08 -20.26 -5.02
N SER A 262 -32.03 -20.07 -4.10
CA SER A 262 -32.77 -18.82 -3.91
C SER A 262 -32.03 -17.80 -3.04
N LEU A 263 -30.93 -18.17 -2.41
CA LEU A 263 -30.09 -17.22 -1.66
C LEU A 263 -29.41 -16.24 -2.64
N PRO A 264 -29.18 -14.99 -2.22
CA PRO A 264 -28.32 -14.08 -2.97
C PRO A 264 -26.95 -14.69 -3.27
N ALA A 265 -26.42 -14.41 -4.47
CA ALA A 265 -25.15 -14.97 -4.93
C ALA A 265 -23.98 -14.59 -4.01
N GLU A 266 -23.99 -13.36 -3.49
CA GLU A 266 -22.97 -12.83 -2.58
C GLU A 266 -23.00 -13.56 -1.23
N VAL A 267 -24.19 -13.92 -0.72
CA VAL A 267 -24.34 -14.73 0.51
C VAL A 267 -23.73 -16.11 0.31
N MET A 268 -24.05 -16.75 -0.82
CA MET A 268 -23.49 -18.06 -1.17
C MET A 268 -21.97 -17.98 -1.31
N GLN A 269 -21.47 -16.96 -2.01
CA GLN A 269 -20.04 -16.76 -2.24
C GLN A 269 -19.27 -16.50 -0.95
N VAL A 270 -19.75 -15.62 -0.05
CA VAL A 270 -19.08 -15.37 1.23
C VAL A 270 -19.03 -16.63 2.09
N SER A 271 -20.15 -17.35 2.19
CA SER A 271 -20.23 -18.60 2.95
C SER A 271 -19.27 -19.68 2.41
N MET A 272 -19.12 -19.77 1.08
CA MET A 272 -18.20 -20.72 0.43
C MET A 272 -16.73 -20.28 0.56
N ARG A 273 -16.43 -19.04 0.16
CA ARG A 273 -15.06 -18.50 0.06
C ARG A 273 -14.43 -18.31 1.43
N VAL A 274 -15.07 -17.53 2.31
CA VAL A 274 -14.46 -17.08 3.57
C VAL A 274 -14.39 -18.22 4.57
N ASN A 275 -15.48 -18.99 4.70
CA ASN A 275 -15.58 -19.98 5.76
C ASN A 275 -14.95 -21.33 5.36
N GLN A 276 -15.06 -21.73 4.09
CA GLN A 276 -14.71 -23.08 3.66
C GLN A 276 -13.64 -23.15 2.55
N ARG A 277 -13.24 -22.01 1.96
CA ARG A 277 -12.31 -21.92 0.83
C ARG A 277 -12.77 -22.74 -0.38
N TYR A 278 -14.08 -22.73 -0.61
CA TYR A 278 -14.69 -23.33 -1.79
C TYR A 278 -14.78 -22.32 -2.93
N PHE A 279 -14.65 -22.81 -4.15
CA PHE A 279 -14.78 -22.06 -5.38
C PHE A 279 -16.23 -22.11 -5.88
N ALA A 280 -16.82 -20.92 -6.04
CA ALA A 280 -18.14 -20.77 -6.66
C ALA A 280 -18.06 -21.08 -8.16
N LEU A 281 -19.12 -21.66 -8.71
CA LEU A 281 -19.21 -22.02 -10.13
C LEU A 281 -20.38 -21.29 -10.80
N ARG A 282 -20.28 -21.13 -12.12
CA ARG A 282 -21.31 -20.53 -12.97
C ARG A 282 -21.74 -21.45 -14.10
N ASP A 283 -23.01 -21.33 -14.48
CA ASP A 283 -23.56 -21.96 -15.67
C ASP A 283 -23.16 -21.20 -16.96
N ALA A 284 -23.66 -21.66 -18.10
CA ALA A 284 -23.37 -21.07 -19.41
C ALA A 284 -23.94 -19.65 -19.55
N GLU A 285 -24.98 -19.32 -18.80
CA GLU A 285 -25.63 -18.01 -18.74
C GLU A 285 -24.95 -17.05 -17.74
N GLY A 286 -23.91 -17.52 -17.02
CA GLY A 286 -23.16 -16.74 -16.04
C GLY A 286 -23.83 -16.62 -14.67
N LYS A 287 -24.90 -17.38 -14.40
CA LYS A 287 -25.57 -17.43 -13.10
C LYS A 287 -24.89 -18.43 -12.17
N ALA A 288 -25.15 -18.32 -10.87
CA ALA A 288 -24.63 -19.26 -9.88
C ALA A 288 -25.13 -20.69 -10.17
N ALA A 289 -24.19 -21.64 -10.30
CA ALA A 289 -24.50 -23.04 -10.53
C ALA A 289 -24.77 -23.78 -9.21
N PRO A 290 -25.56 -24.87 -9.20
CA PRO A 290 -25.83 -25.68 -8.01
C PRO A 290 -24.66 -26.61 -7.64
N TYR A 291 -23.43 -26.12 -7.81
CA TYR A 291 -22.19 -26.84 -7.56
C TYR A 291 -21.13 -25.90 -6.99
N PHE A 292 -20.21 -26.49 -6.24
CA PHE A 292 -19.01 -25.83 -5.74
C PHE A 292 -17.81 -26.75 -5.92
N ALA A 293 -16.64 -26.17 -6.20
CA ALA A 293 -15.39 -26.91 -6.27
C ALA A 293 -14.54 -26.65 -5.02
N PHE A 294 -13.73 -27.63 -4.62
CA PHE A 294 -12.82 -27.51 -3.48
C PHE A 294 -11.62 -28.44 -3.65
N ILE A 295 -10.58 -28.25 -2.83
CA ILE A 295 -9.36 -29.07 -2.86
C ILE A 295 -9.23 -29.86 -1.55
N ALA A 296 -9.11 -31.18 -1.63
CA ALA A 296 -9.15 -32.08 -0.46
C ALA A 296 -7.79 -32.31 0.23
N ASN A 297 -6.67 -31.97 -0.42
CA ASN A 297 -5.29 -32.26 0.00
C ASN A 297 -4.96 -33.77 0.21
N ILE A 298 -5.90 -34.68 -0.06
CA ILE A 298 -5.76 -36.12 0.14
C ILE A 298 -6.39 -36.82 -1.06
N GLU A 299 -5.70 -37.81 -1.60
CA GLU A 299 -6.27 -38.73 -2.57
C GLU A 299 -7.02 -39.85 -1.83
N ALA A 300 -8.35 -39.83 -1.91
CA ALA A 300 -9.20 -40.79 -1.21
C ALA A 300 -9.37 -42.07 -2.03
N THR A 301 -9.39 -43.22 -1.34
CA THR A 301 -9.54 -44.54 -1.97
C THR A 301 -10.92 -44.77 -2.58
N ASP A 302 -11.94 -44.00 -2.18
CA ASP A 302 -13.31 -44.06 -2.67
C ASP A 302 -13.60 -43.01 -3.77
N GLN A 303 -12.56 -42.51 -4.43
CA GLN A 303 -12.63 -41.42 -5.43
C GLN A 303 -13.21 -40.12 -4.85
N GLY A 304 -13.06 -39.91 -3.55
CA GLY A 304 -13.47 -38.67 -2.86
C GLY A 304 -14.94 -38.65 -2.44
N ARG A 305 -15.70 -39.73 -2.59
CA ARG A 305 -17.14 -39.76 -2.30
C ARG A 305 -17.46 -39.35 -0.87
N ALA A 306 -16.76 -39.89 0.12
CA ALA A 306 -16.95 -39.52 1.53
C ALA A 306 -16.54 -38.07 1.82
N ILE A 307 -15.48 -37.60 1.16
CA ILE A 307 -15.01 -36.21 1.28
C ILE A 307 -16.06 -35.24 0.71
N ILE A 308 -16.58 -35.52 -0.49
CA ILE A 308 -17.64 -34.73 -1.13
C ILE A 308 -18.87 -34.68 -0.21
N ALA A 309 -19.38 -35.83 0.23
CA ALA A 309 -20.56 -35.90 1.10
C ALA A 309 -20.36 -35.15 2.44
N GLY A 310 -19.14 -35.18 2.99
CA GLY A 310 -18.77 -34.42 4.19
C GLY A 310 -18.81 -32.91 3.95
N ASN A 311 -18.19 -32.43 2.88
CA ASN A 311 -18.17 -31.00 2.52
C ASN A 311 -19.57 -30.48 2.15
N GLU A 312 -20.37 -31.27 1.43
CA GLU A 312 -21.77 -30.96 1.16
C GLU A 312 -22.60 -30.82 2.44
N ARG A 313 -22.38 -31.68 3.44
CA ARG A 313 -23.06 -31.58 4.74
C ARG A 313 -22.67 -30.31 5.48
N VAL A 314 -21.39 -29.95 5.48
CA VAL A 314 -20.91 -28.71 6.10
C VAL A 314 -21.52 -27.49 5.40
N LEU A 315 -21.52 -27.47 4.07
CA LEU A 315 -22.08 -26.36 3.31
C LEU A 315 -23.61 -26.25 3.49
N ARG A 316 -24.33 -27.38 3.49
CA ARG A 316 -25.77 -27.44 3.77
C ARG A 316 -26.12 -26.80 5.10
N ALA A 317 -25.38 -27.11 6.17
CA ALA A 317 -25.61 -26.50 7.47
C ALA A 317 -25.41 -24.97 7.42
N ARG A 318 -24.35 -24.50 6.76
CA ARG A 318 -24.08 -23.06 6.62
C ARG A 318 -25.12 -22.33 5.79
N PHE A 319 -25.59 -22.92 4.70
CA PHE A 319 -26.66 -22.33 3.89
C PHE A 319 -28.02 -22.41 4.57
N ALA A 320 -28.27 -23.42 5.42
CA ALA A 320 -29.47 -23.44 6.27
C ALA A 320 -29.48 -22.25 7.23
N ASP A 321 -28.35 -21.96 7.88
CA ASP A 321 -28.21 -20.79 8.77
C ASP A 321 -28.40 -19.48 7.99
N ALA A 322 -27.70 -19.31 6.87
CA ALA A 322 -27.85 -18.13 6.02
C ALA A 322 -29.30 -17.95 5.53
N ARG A 323 -29.95 -19.05 5.12
CA ARG A 323 -31.36 -19.02 4.70
C ARG A 323 -32.30 -18.66 5.84
N HIS A 324 -32.04 -19.16 7.05
CA HIS A 324 -32.82 -18.78 8.22
C HIS A 324 -32.79 -17.25 8.42
N PHE A 325 -31.60 -16.65 8.38
CA PHE A 325 -31.47 -15.19 8.49
C PHE A 325 -32.14 -14.45 7.34
N TRP A 326 -31.92 -14.89 6.10
CA TRP A 326 -32.55 -14.30 4.91
C TRP A 326 -34.09 -14.29 5.00
N ASP A 327 -34.68 -15.43 5.36
CA ASP A 327 -36.13 -15.59 5.46
C ASP A 327 -36.69 -14.84 6.68
N GLN A 328 -35.92 -14.74 7.77
CA GLN A 328 -36.33 -14.02 8.98
C GLN A 328 -36.25 -12.50 8.80
N ASP A 329 -35.17 -11.99 8.21
CA ASP A 329 -34.93 -10.56 8.01
C ASP A 329 -36.01 -9.94 7.12
N ARG A 330 -36.43 -10.66 6.07
CA ARG A 330 -37.46 -10.23 5.10
C ARG A 330 -38.89 -10.20 5.62
N LYS A 331 -39.14 -10.66 6.85
CA LYS A 331 -40.48 -10.56 7.47
C LYS A 331 -40.82 -9.15 7.92
N GLU A 332 -39.82 -8.31 8.13
CA GLU A 332 -39.98 -6.92 8.53
C GLU A 332 -39.27 -6.01 7.52
N PRO A 333 -39.86 -4.86 7.17
CA PRO A 333 -39.23 -3.96 6.22
C PRO A 333 -37.94 -3.34 6.80
N LEU A 334 -36.96 -3.08 5.96
CA LEU A 334 -35.66 -2.49 6.30
C LEU A 334 -35.82 -1.17 7.08
N ALA A 335 -36.83 -0.36 6.76
CA ALA A 335 -37.12 0.88 7.46
C ALA A 335 -37.49 0.68 8.95
N SER A 336 -38.04 -0.48 9.35
CA SER A 336 -38.36 -0.76 10.76
C SER A 336 -37.10 -0.83 11.64
N ARG A 337 -35.97 -1.16 11.01
CA ARG A 337 -34.65 -1.31 11.66
C ARG A 337 -34.01 0.01 12.08
N LEU A 338 -34.48 1.13 11.54
CA LEU A 338 -33.90 2.46 11.82
C LEU A 338 -33.91 2.81 13.31
N SER A 339 -34.97 2.46 14.03
CA SER A 339 -35.09 2.69 15.47
C SER A 339 -34.05 1.92 16.30
N VAL A 340 -33.61 0.76 15.81
CA VAL A 340 -32.61 -0.08 16.49
C VAL A 340 -31.23 0.57 16.44
N LEU A 341 -30.93 1.34 15.39
CA LEU A 341 -29.66 2.06 15.23
C LEU A 341 -29.39 3.08 16.33
N GLU A 342 -30.42 3.53 17.06
CA GLU A 342 -30.26 4.41 18.22
C GLU A 342 -29.45 3.75 19.35
N ARG A 343 -29.54 2.42 19.46
CA ARG A 343 -28.86 1.63 20.49
C ARG A 343 -27.50 1.09 20.04
N VAL A 344 -27.17 1.21 18.76
CA VAL A 344 -25.89 0.74 18.21
C VAL A 344 -24.88 1.88 18.31
N THR A 345 -23.89 1.74 19.19
CA THR A 345 -22.80 2.73 19.32
C THR A 345 -21.99 2.79 18.03
N TYR A 346 -21.91 3.97 17.41
CA TYR A 346 -20.98 4.22 16.32
C TYR A 346 -19.58 4.53 16.89
N HIS A 347 -19.53 5.46 17.84
CA HIS A 347 -18.31 5.80 18.56
C HIS A 347 -18.66 6.51 19.87
N ALA A 348 -17.87 6.30 20.93
CA ALA A 348 -18.16 6.85 22.27
C ALA A 348 -18.34 8.39 22.28
N LYS A 349 -17.59 9.11 21.43
CA LYS A 349 -17.69 10.58 21.30
C LYS A 349 -18.65 11.05 20.19
N LEU A 350 -19.06 10.18 19.27
CA LEU A 350 -19.87 10.56 18.09
C LEU A 350 -21.32 10.04 18.15
N GLY A 351 -21.64 9.28 19.19
CA GLY A 351 -22.98 8.75 19.47
C GLY A 351 -23.28 7.44 18.75
N SER A 352 -24.53 7.28 18.36
CA SER A 352 -25.08 6.06 17.78
C SER A 352 -25.01 6.03 16.25
N GLN A 353 -25.28 4.86 15.66
CA GLN A 353 -25.46 4.70 14.21
C GLN A 353 -26.64 5.55 13.70
N ALA A 354 -27.70 5.74 14.48
CA ALA A 354 -28.79 6.65 14.11
C ALA A 354 -28.30 8.10 14.01
N ALA A 355 -27.43 8.55 14.93
CA ALA A 355 -26.83 9.88 14.87
C ALA A 355 -25.92 10.04 13.64
N LEU A 356 -25.18 8.99 13.26
CA LEU A 356 -24.44 8.94 12.00
C LEU A 356 -25.37 9.10 10.80
N VAL A 357 -26.42 8.26 10.70
CA VAL A 357 -27.40 8.30 9.60
C VAL A 357 -28.04 9.69 9.47
N ALA A 358 -28.37 10.35 10.58
CA ALA A 358 -28.93 11.70 10.54
C ALA A 358 -27.97 12.73 9.89
N ARG A 359 -26.66 12.63 10.16
CA ARG A 359 -25.65 13.48 9.52
C ARG A 359 -25.44 13.11 8.05
N LEU A 360 -25.39 11.81 7.73
CA LEU A 360 -25.31 11.30 6.36
C LEU A 360 -26.44 11.84 5.49
N ARG A 361 -27.68 11.79 5.97
CA ARG A 361 -28.85 12.35 5.27
C ARG A 361 -28.70 13.85 4.99
N ARG A 362 -28.25 14.61 5.99
CA ARG A 362 -28.03 16.05 5.85
C ARG A 362 -26.98 16.33 4.77
N LEU A 363 -25.85 15.64 4.81
CA LEU A 363 -24.76 15.77 3.83
C LEU A 363 -25.17 15.30 2.44
N ALA A 364 -25.85 14.16 2.32
CA ALA A 364 -26.27 13.61 1.03
C ALA A 364 -27.22 14.58 0.29
N ARG A 365 -28.14 15.24 1.01
CA ARG A 365 -29.01 16.29 0.42
C ARG A 365 -28.24 17.51 -0.06
N GLU A 366 -27.19 17.91 0.66
CA GLU A 366 -26.34 19.05 0.28
C GLU A 366 -25.47 18.70 -0.94
N ILE A 367 -24.99 17.46 -1.02
CA ILE A 367 -24.13 16.99 -2.11
C ILE A 367 -24.94 16.67 -3.38
N ALA A 368 -26.18 16.19 -3.24
CA ALA A 368 -27.03 15.78 -4.35
C ALA A 368 -27.07 16.77 -5.55
N PRO A 369 -27.36 18.07 -5.37
CA PRO A 369 -27.38 19.02 -6.48
C PRO A 369 -25.99 19.23 -7.12
N LEU A 370 -24.89 19.04 -6.39
CA LEU A 370 -23.52 19.19 -6.90
C LEU A 370 -23.10 18.05 -7.82
N VAL A 371 -23.80 16.91 -7.74
CA VAL A 371 -23.49 15.69 -8.52
C VAL A 371 -24.64 15.27 -9.45
N GLY A 372 -25.67 16.12 -9.59
CA GLY A 372 -26.81 15.87 -10.47
C GLY A 372 -27.81 14.83 -9.94
N ALA A 373 -27.85 14.57 -8.64
CA ALA A 373 -28.79 13.66 -8.00
C ALA A 373 -30.06 14.39 -7.52
N ASP A 374 -31.19 13.68 -7.46
CA ASP A 374 -32.36 14.17 -6.74
C ASP A 374 -32.11 14.11 -5.23
N ALA A 375 -32.34 15.23 -4.54
CA ALA A 375 -32.06 15.34 -3.11
C ALA A 375 -32.97 14.46 -2.24
N ARG A 376 -34.19 14.12 -2.69
CA ARG A 376 -35.09 13.22 -1.96
C ARG A 376 -34.61 11.79 -2.07
N ASP A 377 -34.19 11.37 -3.26
CA ASP A 377 -33.63 10.04 -3.48
C ASP A 377 -32.32 9.85 -2.69
N ALA A 378 -31.45 10.87 -2.68
CA ALA A 378 -30.23 10.86 -1.86
C ALA A 378 -30.52 10.81 -0.35
N ASP A 379 -31.56 11.52 0.13
CA ASP A 379 -32.01 11.45 1.52
C ASP A 379 -32.55 10.06 1.88
N GLY A 380 -33.37 9.47 1.02
CA GLY A 380 -33.96 8.14 1.21
C GLY A 380 -32.89 7.04 1.23
N ALA A 381 -31.96 7.07 0.28
CA ALA A 381 -30.82 6.15 0.26
C ALA A 381 -29.93 6.32 1.49
N ALA A 382 -29.59 7.55 1.88
CA ALA A 382 -28.79 7.80 3.08
C ALA A 382 -29.49 7.38 4.38
N LEU A 383 -30.82 7.48 4.46
CA LEU A 383 -31.62 7.02 5.59
C LEU A 383 -31.47 5.50 5.79
N LEU A 384 -31.56 4.73 4.70
CA LEU A 384 -31.55 3.27 4.74
C LEU A 384 -30.13 2.66 4.65
N ALA A 385 -29.12 3.44 4.29
CA ALA A 385 -27.75 2.97 4.00
C ALA A 385 -27.14 2.08 5.10
N LYS A 386 -27.46 2.32 6.38
CA LYS A 386 -26.93 1.57 7.53
C LYS A 386 -27.95 0.65 8.20
N ALA A 387 -29.18 0.59 7.70
CA ALA A 387 -30.27 -0.14 8.34
C ALA A 387 -29.99 -1.65 8.43
N ASP A 388 -29.25 -2.18 7.45
CA ASP A 388 -28.92 -3.60 7.38
C ASP A 388 -27.93 -4.07 8.46
N LEU A 389 -27.20 -3.16 9.11
CA LEU A 389 -26.28 -3.48 10.21
C LEU A 389 -26.94 -4.21 11.39
N THR A 390 -28.26 -4.13 11.50
CA THR A 390 -29.04 -4.76 12.57
C THR A 390 -29.79 -6.02 12.14
N THR A 391 -29.58 -6.44 10.89
CA THR A 391 -30.18 -7.66 10.34
C THR A 391 -29.41 -8.89 10.81
N GLY A 392 -30.10 -10.02 10.92
CA GLY A 392 -29.46 -11.28 11.30
C GLY A 392 -28.37 -11.69 10.30
N MET A 393 -28.62 -11.47 9.01
CA MET A 393 -27.65 -11.79 7.96
C MET A 393 -26.35 -10.99 8.12
N VAL A 394 -26.41 -9.68 8.36
CA VAL A 394 -25.20 -8.87 8.54
C VAL A 394 -24.55 -9.13 9.91
N GLY A 395 -25.33 -9.50 10.92
CA GLY A 395 -24.81 -9.96 12.21
C GLY A 395 -23.93 -11.21 12.09
N GLU A 396 -24.35 -12.18 11.27
CA GLU A 396 -23.57 -13.40 10.98
C GLU A 396 -22.47 -13.17 9.93
N PHE A 397 -22.73 -12.34 8.92
CA PHE A 397 -21.84 -12.06 7.79
C PHE A 397 -21.61 -10.54 7.62
N PRO A 398 -20.76 -9.91 8.46
CA PRO A 398 -20.49 -8.47 8.40
C PRO A 398 -19.93 -7.97 7.06
N GLU A 399 -19.32 -8.86 6.27
CA GLU A 399 -18.82 -8.59 4.92
C GLU A 399 -19.93 -8.19 3.94
N LEU A 400 -21.17 -8.60 4.21
CA LEU A 400 -22.33 -8.37 3.34
C LEU A 400 -23.08 -7.06 3.64
N GLN A 401 -22.57 -6.23 4.55
CA GLN A 401 -23.14 -4.90 4.81
C GLN A 401 -23.20 -4.03 3.53
N GLY A 402 -24.26 -3.24 3.41
CA GLY A 402 -24.67 -2.53 2.19
C GLY A 402 -25.31 -3.44 1.13
N VAL A 403 -24.69 -4.59 0.84
CA VAL A 403 -25.20 -5.57 -0.15
C VAL A 403 -26.55 -6.12 0.30
N MET A 404 -26.67 -6.54 1.56
CA MET A 404 -27.95 -7.02 2.09
C MET A 404 -28.96 -5.88 2.18
N GLY A 405 -28.53 -4.67 2.56
CA GLY A 405 -29.38 -3.48 2.53
C GLY A 405 -30.04 -3.26 1.16
N ARG A 406 -29.30 -3.42 0.06
CA ARG A 406 -29.85 -3.37 -1.30
C ARG A 406 -30.92 -4.43 -1.53
N TYR A 407 -30.63 -5.69 -1.20
CA TYR A 407 -31.58 -6.79 -1.41
C TYR A 407 -32.87 -6.60 -0.61
N TYR A 408 -32.76 -6.13 0.63
CA TYR A 408 -33.92 -5.84 1.48
C TYR A 408 -34.70 -4.61 0.99
N ALA A 409 -34.02 -3.54 0.58
CA ALA A 409 -34.66 -2.37 -0.01
C ALA A 409 -35.47 -2.74 -1.28
N LEU A 410 -34.90 -3.54 -2.19
CA LEU A 410 -35.61 -4.03 -3.37
C LEU A 410 -36.81 -4.92 -3.01
N HIS A 411 -36.64 -5.79 -2.01
CA HIS A 411 -37.73 -6.62 -1.51
C HIS A 411 -38.90 -5.80 -0.97
N ASP A 412 -38.60 -4.67 -0.31
CA ASP A 412 -39.58 -3.80 0.31
C ASP A 412 -40.20 -2.78 -0.67
N GLY A 413 -39.78 -2.80 -1.95
CA GLY A 413 -40.35 -1.97 -3.02
C GLY A 413 -39.65 -0.64 -3.25
N GLU A 414 -38.45 -0.43 -2.69
CA GLU A 414 -37.63 0.74 -3.00
C GLU A 414 -37.16 0.72 -4.47
N SER A 415 -36.86 1.90 -5.01
CA SER A 415 -36.37 2.01 -6.38
C SER A 415 -34.99 1.36 -6.54
N PRO A 416 -34.65 0.82 -7.74
CA PRO A 416 -33.36 0.20 -7.97
C PRO A 416 -32.17 1.12 -7.67
N TRP A 417 -32.25 2.41 -8.01
CA TRP A 417 -31.16 3.36 -7.77
C TRP A 417 -30.99 3.74 -6.29
N ILE A 418 -32.06 3.76 -5.49
CA ILE A 418 -31.95 3.91 -4.02
C ILE A 418 -31.29 2.66 -3.44
N ALA A 419 -31.72 1.48 -3.86
CA ALA A 419 -31.15 0.22 -3.40
C ALA A 419 -29.67 0.07 -3.80
N ASP A 420 -29.30 0.44 -5.02
CA ASP A 420 -27.91 0.46 -5.48
C ASP A 420 -27.07 1.45 -4.65
N ALA A 421 -27.60 2.65 -4.34
CA ALA A 421 -26.90 3.61 -3.48
C ALA A 421 -26.70 3.08 -2.04
N ILE A 422 -27.65 2.30 -1.49
CA ILE A 422 -27.49 1.60 -0.21
C ILE A 422 -26.34 0.59 -0.28
N ARG A 423 -26.12 -0.10 -1.40
CA ARG A 423 -24.93 -0.96 -1.57
C ARG A 423 -23.66 -0.12 -1.70
N ASP A 424 -23.71 0.93 -2.51
CA ASP A 424 -22.54 1.64 -3.02
C ASP A 424 -21.97 2.68 -2.06
N HIS A 425 -22.67 3.06 -0.99
CA HIS A 425 -22.18 4.11 -0.09
C HIS A 425 -20.81 3.81 0.56
N TYR A 426 -20.44 2.53 0.68
CA TYR A 426 -19.10 2.13 1.12
C TYR A 426 -18.02 2.26 0.03
N ALA A 427 -18.40 2.27 -1.25
CA ALA A 427 -17.49 2.25 -2.39
C ALA A 427 -16.85 3.64 -2.64
N PRO A 428 -15.61 3.70 -3.13
CA PRO A 428 -14.66 2.58 -3.19
C PRO A 428 -14.08 2.26 -1.79
N LYS A 429 -13.97 0.97 -1.45
CA LYS A 429 -13.34 0.47 -0.21
C LYS A 429 -11.80 0.40 -0.31
N GLY A 430 -11.27 0.32 -1.53
CA GLY A 430 -9.83 0.17 -1.79
C GLY A 430 -9.40 0.70 -3.16
N PRO A 431 -8.10 0.62 -3.51
CA PRO A 431 -7.56 1.20 -4.75
C PRO A 431 -8.10 0.57 -6.04
N SER A 432 -8.43 -0.71 -6.03
CA SER A 432 -8.95 -1.45 -7.19
C SER A 432 -10.47 -1.63 -7.18
N ASP A 433 -11.15 -1.11 -6.15
CA ASP A 433 -12.60 -1.22 -6.02
C ASP A 433 -13.29 -0.27 -7.01
N PRO A 434 -14.42 -0.66 -7.64
CA PRO A 434 -15.16 0.23 -8.51
C PRO A 434 -15.59 1.52 -7.80
N VAL A 435 -15.59 2.62 -8.55
CA VAL A 435 -16.10 3.92 -8.09
C VAL A 435 -17.57 4.04 -8.50
N PRO A 436 -18.46 4.51 -7.60
CA PRO A 436 -19.83 4.77 -7.98
C PRO A 436 -19.90 5.88 -9.04
N ASP A 437 -20.73 5.66 -10.06
CA ASP A 437 -20.97 6.56 -11.19
C ASP A 437 -22.40 7.11 -11.23
N ALA A 438 -23.36 6.41 -10.60
CA ALA A 438 -24.73 6.89 -10.46
C ALA A 438 -24.81 8.08 -9.48
N PRO A 439 -25.50 9.19 -9.83
CA PRO A 439 -25.55 10.41 -9.00
C PRO A 439 -25.96 10.19 -7.54
N VAL A 440 -26.97 9.34 -7.28
CA VAL A 440 -27.45 9.05 -5.91
C VAL A 440 -26.39 8.26 -5.14
N SER A 441 -25.76 7.25 -5.76
CA SER A 441 -24.65 6.49 -5.18
C SER A 441 -23.46 7.40 -4.85
N ILE A 442 -23.07 8.30 -5.77
CA ILE A 442 -22.02 9.30 -5.56
C ILE A 442 -22.34 10.17 -4.34
N ALA A 443 -23.56 10.72 -4.25
CA ALA A 443 -23.95 11.62 -3.16
C ALA A 443 -23.84 10.94 -1.78
N VAL A 444 -24.37 9.73 -1.64
CA VAL A 444 -24.35 9.00 -0.36
C VAL A 444 -22.93 8.49 -0.04
N ALA A 445 -22.17 8.03 -1.03
CA ALA A 445 -20.81 7.56 -0.85
C ALA A 445 -19.83 8.68 -0.43
N LEU A 446 -20.02 9.89 -0.96
CA LEU A 446 -19.30 11.08 -0.52
C LEU A 446 -19.74 11.52 0.88
N ALA A 447 -21.05 11.53 1.15
CA ALA A 447 -21.58 11.89 2.47
C ALA A 447 -21.00 11.02 3.60
N ASP A 448 -20.95 9.70 3.42
CA ASP A 448 -20.38 8.76 4.41
C ASP A 448 -18.89 9.06 4.69
N LYS A 449 -18.10 9.28 3.63
CA LYS A 449 -16.64 9.50 3.76
C LYS A 449 -16.32 10.90 4.29
N ILE A 450 -17.07 11.92 3.87
CA ILE A 450 -16.91 13.30 4.35
C ILE A 450 -17.31 13.40 5.83
N ASP A 451 -18.43 12.79 6.24
CA ASP A 451 -18.81 12.70 7.67
C ASP A 451 -17.70 12.04 8.48
N ARG A 452 -17.20 10.89 8.00
CA ARG A 452 -16.14 10.16 8.70
C ARG A 452 -14.89 11.03 8.90
N LEU A 453 -14.40 11.69 7.85
CA LEU A 453 -13.23 12.56 7.98
C LEU A 453 -13.50 13.73 8.93
N ALA A 454 -14.58 14.48 8.71
CA ALA A 454 -14.91 15.65 9.51
C ALA A 454 -15.06 15.28 10.99
N MET A 455 -15.89 14.29 11.31
CA MET A 455 -16.22 13.94 12.69
C MET A 455 -15.01 13.37 13.45
N PHE A 456 -14.19 12.50 12.84
CA PHE A 456 -13.02 11.94 13.52
C PHE A 456 -11.91 12.98 13.75
N PHE A 457 -11.74 13.93 12.82
CA PHE A 457 -10.83 15.05 13.03
C PHE A 457 -11.35 15.98 14.15
N SER A 458 -12.66 16.28 14.20
CA SER A 458 -13.26 17.12 15.25
C SER A 458 -13.05 16.58 16.67
N ILE A 459 -12.91 15.26 16.84
CA ILE A 459 -12.69 14.62 18.15
C ILE A 459 -11.22 14.29 18.46
N GLY A 460 -10.29 14.74 17.60
CA GLY A 460 -8.85 14.57 17.77
C GLY A 460 -8.35 13.15 17.46
N GLU A 461 -9.06 12.39 16.64
CA GLU A 461 -8.72 11.00 16.28
C GLU A 461 -8.22 10.87 14.83
N ALA A 462 -7.46 11.88 14.40
CA ALA A 462 -6.74 11.85 13.13
C ALA A 462 -5.64 10.76 13.11
N PRO A 463 -5.26 10.22 11.93
CA PRO A 463 -4.26 9.15 11.85
C PRO A 463 -2.87 9.63 12.28
N THR A 464 -2.16 8.84 13.09
CA THR A 464 -0.80 9.15 13.56
C THR A 464 0.21 8.10 13.10
N GLY A 465 1.38 8.53 12.62
CA GLY A 465 2.43 7.63 12.14
C GLY A 465 1.91 6.63 11.09
N SER A 466 2.18 5.34 11.29
CA SER A 466 1.64 4.25 10.45
C SER A 466 0.21 3.82 10.83
N GLY A 467 -0.31 4.23 11.99
CA GLY A 467 -1.64 3.85 12.47
C GLY A 467 -2.77 4.56 11.72
N ASP A 468 -3.82 3.84 11.38
CA ASP A 468 -5.09 4.37 10.85
C ASP A 468 -6.27 3.48 11.29
N PRO A 469 -6.63 3.49 12.58
CA PRO A 469 -7.62 2.56 13.13
C PRO A 469 -9.02 2.73 12.51
N PHE A 470 -9.36 3.93 12.05
CA PHE A 470 -10.67 4.26 11.47
C PHE A 470 -10.66 4.39 9.95
N ALA A 471 -9.57 3.94 9.30
CA ALA A 471 -9.42 3.94 7.85
C ALA A 471 -9.62 5.33 7.20
N LEU A 472 -9.23 6.42 7.86
CA LEU A 472 -9.41 7.79 7.38
C LEU A 472 -8.57 8.06 6.12
N ARG A 473 -7.39 7.46 5.99
CA ARG A 473 -6.59 7.55 4.74
C ARG A 473 -7.32 6.90 3.58
N ARG A 474 -8.00 5.77 3.81
CA ARG A 474 -8.83 5.11 2.79
C ARG A 474 -10.08 5.93 2.44
N ALA A 475 -10.70 6.61 3.41
CA ALA A 475 -11.84 7.52 3.12
C ALA A 475 -11.40 8.69 2.23
N ALA A 476 -10.28 9.33 2.57
CA ALA A 476 -9.74 10.44 1.79
C ALA A 476 -9.43 10.02 0.35
N LEU A 477 -8.74 8.89 0.16
CA LEU A 477 -8.50 8.34 -1.19
C LEU A 477 -9.81 8.01 -1.92
N GLY A 478 -10.82 7.49 -1.21
CA GLY A 478 -12.13 7.23 -1.81
C GLY A 478 -12.83 8.51 -2.29
N ILE A 479 -12.79 9.59 -1.53
CA ILE A 479 -13.31 10.91 -1.95
C ILE A 479 -12.55 11.41 -3.18
N ILE A 480 -11.22 11.36 -3.15
CA ILE A 480 -10.36 11.79 -4.28
C ILE A 480 -10.73 11.02 -5.55
N ARG A 481 -10.87 9.70 -5.45
CA ARG A 481 -11.24 8.84 -6.59
C ARG A 481 -12.63 9.15 -7.13
N ILE A 482 -13.64 9.27 -6.25
CA ILE A 482 -15.00 9.65 -6.67
C ILE A 482 -14.99 10.99 -7.42
N ILE A 483 -14.25 11.98 -6.92
CA ILE A 483 -14.13 13.29 -7.56
C ILE A 483 -13.43 13.20 -8.92
N ARG A 484 -12.27 12.53 -9.00
CA ARG A 484 -11.46 12.47 -10.22
C ARG A 484 -12.12 11.65 -11.32
N GLU A 485 -12.57 10.44 -11.00
CA GLU A 485 -13.10 9.49 -11.99
C GLU A 485 -14.45 9.94 -12.56
N ASN A 486 -15.21 10.76 -11.82
CA ASN A 486 -16.46 11.37 -12.28
C ASN A 486 -16.33 12.84 -12.71
N GLY A 487 -15.14 13.46 -12.62
CA GLY A 487 -14.91 14.87 -12.99
C GLY A 487 -15.70 15.89 -12.16
N LEU A 488 -15.90 15.65 -10.86
CA LEU A 488 -16.78 16.45 -10.01
C LEU A 488 -16.10 17.74 -9.50
N ARG A 489 -16.78 18.88 -9.59
CA ARG A 489 -16.32 20.15 -8.99
C ARG A 489 -17.01 20.34 -7.64
N LEU A 490 -16.30 20.03 -6.54
CA LEU A 490 -16.87 20.05 -5.19
C LEU A 490 -16.14 21.05 -4.27
N PRO A 491 -16.86 21.92 -3.53
CA PRO A 491 -16.27 22.80 -2.53
C PRO A 491 -16.02 22.01 -1.24
N LEU A 492 -14.95 21.21 -1.19
CA LEU A 492 -14.67 20.32 -0.05
C LEU A 492 -14.56 21.06 1.28
N GLY A 493 -13.98 22.27 1.31
CA GLY A 493 -13.92 23.10 2.51
C GLY A 493 -15.30 23.36 3.12
N ARG A 494 -16.27 23.79 2.28
CA ARG A 494 -17.67 23.99 2.67
C ARG A 494 -18.32 22.69 3.13
N LEU A 495 -18.09 21.57 2.43
CA LEU A 495 -18.69 20.29 2.79
C LEU A 495 -18.17 19.75 4.14
N PHE A 496 -16.88 19.93 4.44
CA PHE A 496 -16.33 19.60 5.75
C PHE A 496 -16.88 20.48 6.87
N ALA A 497 -16.96 21.80 6.64
CA ALA A 497 -17.59 22.73 7.59
C ALA A 497 -19.07 22.37 7.84
N PHE A 498 -19.79 21.99 6.78
CA PHE A 498 -21.20 21.58 6.88
C PHE A 498 -21.41 20.23 7.59
N ALA A 499 -20.44 19.33 7.49
CA ALA A 499 -20.44 18.06 8.21
C ALA A 499 -20.33 18.30 9.73
N SER A 500 -19.44 19.19 10.16
CA SER A 500 -19.22 19.53 11.56
C SER A 500 -18.70 20.96 11.72
N ASP A 501 -19.37 21.77 12.55
CA ASP A 501 -18.91 23.13 12.91
C ASP A 501 -17.55 23.13 13.62
N GLN A 502 -17.14 22.00 14.18
CA GLN A 502 -15.85 21.81 14.86
C GLN A 502 -14.78 21.19 13.95
N ALA A 503 -15.09 20.94 12.67
CA ALA A 503 -14.14 20.36 11.74
C ALA A 503 -12.94 21.30 11.56
N PRO A 504 -11.69 20.82 11.76
CA PRO A 504 -10.50 21.60 11.43
C PRO A 504 -10.32 21.58 9.91
N VAL A 505 -11.07 22.43 9.19
CA VAL A 505 -11.15 22.43 7.72
C VAL A 505 -9.77 22.55 7.07
N ALA A 506 -8.90 23.42 7.60
CA ALA A 506 -7.54 23.57 7.10
C ALA A 506 -6.73 22.26 7.19
N ASP A 507 -6.79 21.58 8.34
CA ASP A 507 -6.09 20.30 8.55
C ASP A 507 -6.65 19.19 7.66
N LEU A 508 -7.97 19.17 7.45
CA LEU A 508 -8.64 18.22 6.56
C LEU A 508 -8.22 18.43 5.10
N LEU A 509 -8.20 19.67 4.63
CA LEU A 509 -7.74 20.00 3.28
C LEU A 509 -6.26 19.68 3.10
N ALA A 510 -5.42 19.98 4.09
CA ALA A 510 -4.01 19.61 4.08
C ALA A 510 -3.84 18.07 4.04
N PHE A 511 -4.65 17.34 4.80
CA PHE A 511 -4.66 15.88 4.80
C PHE A 511 -5.07 15.31 3.43
N MET A 512 -6.13 15.86 2.81
CA MET A 512 -6.59 15.50 1.46
C MET A 512 -5.50 15.78 0.42
N ALA A 513 -4.89 16.96 0.45
CA ALA A 513 -3.80 17.34 -0.45
C ALA A 513 -2.62 16.38 -0.34
N GLU A 514 -2.23 16.01 0.89
CA GLU A 514 -1.15 15.05 1.11
C GLU A 514 -1.49 13.65 0.58
N ARG A 515 -2.74 13.20 0.72
CA ARG A 515 -3.17 11.91 0.13
C ARG A 515 -3.14 11.94 -1.39
N LEU A 516 -3.61 13.04 -1.99
CA LEU A 516 -3.59 13.25 -3.42
C LEU A 516 -2.14 13.25 -3.97
N ARG A 517 -1.21 13.94 -3.30
CA ARG A 517 0.22 13.92 -3.68
C ARG A 517 0.81 12.51 -3.69
N VAL A 518 0.55 11.74 -2.64
CA VAL A 518 1.05 10.35 -2.54
C VAL A 518 0.48 9.49 -3.67
N GLN A 519 -0.81 9.63 -3.96
CA GLN A 519 -1.46 8.91 -5.05
C GLN A 519 -0.85 9.28 -6.41
N LEU A 520 -0.78 10.57 -6.74
CA LEU A 520 -0.23 11.02 -8.03
C LEU A 520 1.24 10.63 -8.22
N ARG A 521 2.02 10.62 -7.14
CA ARG A 521 3.40 10.11 -7.17
C ARG A 521 3.45 8.63 -7.56
N SER A 522 2.53 7.81 -7.03
CA SER A 522 2.44 6.40 -7.44
C SER A 522 1.97 6.22 -8.88
N GLU A 523 1.25 7.20 -9.44
CA GLU A 523 0.81 7.27 -10.84
C GLU A 523 1.89 7.85 -11.79
N GLY A 524 3.06 8.26 -11.27
CA GLY A 524 4.20 8.74 -12.05
C GLY A 524 4.24 10.27 -12.27
N ALA A 525 3.40 11.04 -11.58
CA ALA A 525 3.43 12.50 -11.67
C ALA A 525 4.70 13.08 -11.01
N ARG A 526 5.20 14.18 -11.60
CA ARG A 526 6.35 14.95 -11.10
C ARG A 526 6.05 15.55 -9.71
N HIS A 527 6.81 15.12 -8.68
CA HIS A 527 6.53 15.50 -7.30
C HIS A 527 6.77 16.99 -7.04
N ASP A 528 7.74 17.56 -7.73
CA ASP A 528 8.16 18.94 -7.62
C ASP A 528 7.13 19.92 -8.22
N VAL A 529 6.50 19.54 -9.35
CA VAL A 529 5.37 20.27 -9.94
C VAL A 529 4.17 20.29 -9.01
N LEU A 530 3.82 19.13 -8.44
CA LEU A 530 2.74 19.05 -7.47
C LEU A 530 3.04 19.95 -6.26
N ALA A 531 4.24 19.81 -5.67
CA ALA A 531 4.64 20.64 -4.53
C ALA A 531 4.55 22.15 -4.82
N ALA A 532 4.89 22.56 -6.04
CA ALA A 532 4.81 23.94 -6.50
C ALA A 532 3.36 24.45 -6.60
N VAL A 533 2.46 23.70 -7.25
CA VAL A 533 1.05 24.11 -7.42
C VAL A 533 0.31 24.11 -6.09
N PHE A 534 0.49 23.08 -5.27
CA PHE A 534 -0.17 23.00 -3.96
C PHE A 534 0.29 24.10 -2.98
N ALA A 535 1.50 24.64 -3.14
CA ALA A 535 2.01 25.69 -2.24
C ALA A 535 1.26 27.02 -2.38
N VAL A 536 0.78 27.33 -3.58
CA VAL A 536 0.08 28.59 -3.88
C VAL A 536 -1.38 28.56 -3.40
N HIS A 537 -1.98 27.39 -3.33
CA HIS A 537 -3.38 27.18 -2.96
C HIS A 537 -3.58 26.82 -1.48
N ALA A 538 -2.51 26.90 -0.67
CA ALA A 538 -2.59 26.60 0.76
C ALA A 538 -3.43 27.63 1.53
N ASP A 539 -3.52 28.86 1.01
CA ASP A 539 -4.17 30.01 1.64
C ASP A 539 -5.52 30.39 0.99
N ASP A 540 -6.03 29.58 0.04
CA ASP A 540 -7.33 29.86 -0.58
C ASP A 540 -8.45 29.91 0.48
N THR A 541 -9.30 30.92 0.39
CA THR A 541 -10.44 31.09 1.28
C THR A 541 -11.39 29.90 1.18
N ALA A 542 -12.09 29.58 2.27
CA ALA A 542 -12.91 28.39 2.43
C ALA A 542 -13.99 28.16 1.34
N GLU A 543 -14.32 29.17 0.53
CA GLU A 543 -15.29 29.09 -0.56
C GLU A 543 -14.74 28.44 -1.85
N GLY A 544 -13.42 28.49 -2.08
CA GLY A 544 -12.74 27.86 -3.22
C GLY A 544 -11.74 26.76 -2.85
N ALA A 545 -11.44 26.63 -1.55
CA ALA A 545 -10.45 25.67 -1.06
C ALA A 545 -10.92 24.20 -1.21
N GLY A 546 -10.06 23.38 -1.81
CA GLY A 546 -10.27 21.94 -1.94
C GLY A 546 -10.86 21.47 -3.27
N ASP A 547 -10.87 22.31 -4.30
CA ASP A 547 -11.20 21.88 -5.67
C ASP A 547 -10.05 21.08 -6.29
N ILE A 548 -10.14 19.76 -6.12
CA ILE A 548 -9.12 18.81 -6.58
C ILE A 548 -8.98 18.83 -8.11
N VAL A 549 -10.08 18.99 -8.85
CA VAL A 549 -10.06 18.94 -10.32
C VAL A 549 -9.32 20.15 -10.89
N ARG A 550 -9.61 21.35 -10.37
CA ARG A 550 -8.90 22.58 -10.77
C ARG A 550 -7.41 22.48 -10.46
N LEU A 551 -7.06 21.95 -9.29
CA LEU A 551 -5.66 21.80 -8.90
C LEU A 551 -4.89 20.83 -9.81
N LEU A 552 -5.52 19.73 -10.20
CA LEU A 552 -4.94 18.76 -11.13
C LEU A 552 -4.75 19.36 -12.52
N ALA A 553 -5.76 20.04 -13.05
CA ALA A 553 -5.67 20.73 -14.34
C ALA A 553 -4.49 21.72 -14.37
N ARG A 554 -4.29 22.46 -13.28
CA ARG A 554 -3.15 23.37 -13.14
C ARG A 554 -1.81 22.64 -13.05
N ALA A 555 -1.74 21.54 -12.30
CA ALA A 555 -0.53 20.72 -12.23
C ALA A 555 -0.12 20.17 -13.60
N ASP A 556 -1.10 19.69 -14.37
CA ASP A 556 -0.88 19.21 -15.75
C ASP A 556 -0.42 20.35 -16.67
N ALA A 557 -1.03 21.53 -16.56
CA ALA A 557 -0.62 22.70 -17.34
C ALA A 557 0.82 23.14 -17.02
N VAL A 558 1.19 23.21 -15.73
CA VAL A 558 2.57 23.52 -15.31
C VAL A 558 3.55 22.45 -15.80
N ALA A 559 3.20 21.16 -15.68
CA ALA A 559 4.03 20.08 -16.19
C ALA A 559 4.24 20.18 -17.70
N ALA A 560 3.18 20.50 -18.46
CA ALA A 560 3.26 20.71 -19.91
C ALA A 560 4.15 21.90 -20.28
N LEU A 561 4.03 23.03 -19.57
CA LEU A 561 4.90 24.19 -19.75
C LEU A 561 6.37 23.81 -19.53
N LEU A 562 6.69 23.15 -18.42
CA LEU A 562 8.06 22.73 -18.10
C LEU A 562 8.63 21.68 -19.05
N GLY A 563 7.77 20.92 -19.72
CA GLY A 563 8.17 19.99 -20.79
C GLY A 563 8.53 20.67 -22.10
N SER A 564 8.20 21.95 -22.27
CA SER A 564 8.59 22.74 -23.44
C SER A 564 9.97 23.37 -23.28
N GLU A 565 10.67 23.62 -24.39
CA GLU A 565 11.93 24.39 -24.36
C GLU A 565 11.74 25.78 -23.77
N ASP A 566 10.61 26.43 -24.06
CA ASP A 566 10.30 27.76 -23.54
C ASP A 566 10.14 27.75 -22.02
N GLY A 567 9.43 26.77 -21.46
CA GLY A 567 9.22 26.65 -20.02
C GLY A 567 10.45 26.22 -19.24
N ALA A 568 11.31 25.36 -19.80
CA ALA A 568 12.58 25.00 -19.17
C ALA A 568 13.51 26.23 -19.01
N ASN A 569 13.60 27.06 -20.05
CA ASN A 569 14.38 28.30 -20.01
C ASN A 569 13.76 29.34 -19.07
N LEU A 570 12.43 29.49 -19.10
CA LEU A 570 11.71 30.37 -18.18
C LEU A 570 11.95 29.98 -16.72
N LEU A 571 11.97 28.67 -16.40
CA LEU A 571 12.28 28.18 -15.06
C LEU A 571 13.71 28.56 -14.62
N ALA A 572 14.70 28.39 -15.50
CA ALA A 572 16.08 28.76 -15.21
C ALA A 572 16.21 30.26 -14.91
N ALA A 573 15.56 31.09 -15.71
CA ALA A 573 15.53 32.53 -15.53
C ALA A 573 14.78 32.96 -14.25
N TYR A 574 13.65 32.31 -13.92
CA TYR A 574 12.96 32.48 -12.64
C TYR A 574 13.87 32.15 -11.45
N LYS A 575 14.58 31.01 -11.49
CA LYS A 575 15.51 30.62 -10.41
C LYS A 575 16.62 31.65 -10.23
N ARG A 576 17.16 32.20 -11.33
CA ARG A 576 18.14 33.29 -11.29
C ARG A 576 17.55 34.54 -10.63
N ALA A 577 16.36 34.97 -11.04
CA ALA A 577 15.66 36.11 -10.44
C ALA A 577 15.39 35.90 -8.95
N ALA A 578 14.82 34.77 -8.57
CA ALA A 578 14.51 34.41 -7.18
C ALA A 578 15.76 34.36 -6.29
N ASN A 579 16.88 33.83 -6.80
CA ASN A 579 18.14 33.79 -6.04
C ASN A 579 18.75 35.19 -5.86
N ILE A 580 18.70 36.05 -6.89
CA ILE A 580 19.14 37.45 -6.78
C ILE A 580 18.30 38.16 -5.72
N LEU A 581 16.98 38.08 -5.81
CA LEU A 581 16.06 38.68 -4.83
C LEU A 581 16.35 38.16 -3.41
N ARG A 582 16.52 36.85 -3.23
CA ARG A 582 16.83 36.26 -1.90
C ARG A 582 18.12 36.81 -1.30
N ILE A 583 19.14 37.07 -2.12
CA ILE A 583 20.43 37.60 -1.66
C ILE A 583 20.30 39.09 -1.33
N GLU A 584 19.67 39.87 -2.22
CA GLU A 584 19.55 41.31 -2.05
C GLU A 584 18.52 41.68 -0.96
N ASP A 585 17.39 40.99 -0.88
CA ASP A 585 16.38 41.21 0.17
C ASP A 585 16.93 41.00 1.59
N ARG A 586 17.95 40.14 1.73
CA ARG A 586 18.65 39.93 3.01
C ARG A 586 19.53 41.12 3.41
N LYS A 587 20.01 41.90 2.45
CA LYS A 587 20.92 43.03 2.69
C LYS A 587 20.15 44.29 3.10
N ASP A 588 19.14 44.66 2.32
CA ASP A 588 18.45 45.94 2.43
C ASP A 588 16.91 45.86 2.44
N GLY A 589 16.36 44.66 2.65
CA GLY A 589 14.93 44.43 2.84
C GLY A 589 14.19 44.07 1.54
N PRO A 590 12.91 43.69 1.62
CA PRO A 590 12.16 43.19 0.46
C PRO A 590 12.00 44.26 -0.63
N HIS A 591 12.47 43.95 -1.84
CA HIS A 591 12.37 44.84 -3.00
C HIS A 591 11.00 44.72 -3.68
N THR A 592 9.94 45.06 -2.93
CA THR A 592 8.54 45.02 -3.40
C THR A 592 8.08 46.36 -3.97
N GLY A 593 7.00 46.33 -4.75
CA GLY A 593 6.36 47.51 -5.34
C GLY A 593 6.60 47.64 -6.84
N ALA A 594 5.87 48.55 -7.48
CA ALA A 594 5.95 48.76 -8.92
C ALA A 594 7.31 49.34 -9.33
N PRO A 595 7.91 48.86 -10.43
CA PRO A 595 9.05 49.53 -11.04
C PRO A 595 8.63 50.94 -11.49
N ASP A 596 9.56 51.88 -11.40
CA ASP A 596 9.41 53.25 -11.88
C ASP A 596 9.86 53.31 -13.35
N ASP A 597 8.91 53.58 -14.24
CA ASP A 597 9.14 53.66 -15.69
C ASP A 597 10.17 54.75 -16.05
N THR A 598 10.35 55.78 -15.21
CA THR A 598 11.32 56.86 -15.44
C THR A 598 12.77 56.47 -15.13
N LEU A 599 12.96 55.36 -14.40
CA LEU A 599 14.27 54.83 -14.00
C LEU A 599 14.68 53.62 -14.86
N LEU A 600 13.98 53.34 -15.95
CA LEU A 600 14.39 52.35 -16.95
C LEU A 600 15.40 53.01 -17.90
N ALA A 601 16.61 52.46 -17.98
CA ALA A 601 17.73 53.05 -18.69
C ALA A 601 18.04 52.33 -20.01
N MET A 602 17.83 51.01 -20.06
CA MET A 602 18.18 50.18 -21.22
C MET A 602 16.93 49.67 -21.98
N PRO A 603 17.02 49.48 -23.31
CA PRO A 603 15.92 48.93 -24.11
C PRO A 603 15.37 47.60 -23.57
N GLU A 604 16.24 46.75 -23.02
CA GLU A 604 15.89 45.44 -22.46
C GLU A 604 15.07 45.56 -21.16
N GLU A 605 15.30 46.62 -20.36
CA GLU A 605 14.48 46.92 -19.18
C GLU A 605 13.07 47.35 -19.57
N HIS A 606 12.96 48.20 -20.61
CA HIS A 606 11.68 48.59 -21.19
C HIS A 606 10.94 47.40 -21.79
N ALA A 607 11.65 46.51 -22.49
CA ALA A 607 11.07 45.30 -23.08
C ALA A 607 10.50 44.37 -22.01
N LEU A 608 11.24 44.10 -20.94
CA LEU A 608 10.76 43.27 -19.82
C LEU A 608 9.60 43.93 -19.06
N ALA A 609 9.68 45.24 -18.80
CA ALA A 609 8.60 45.98 -18.15
C ALA A 609 7.30 45.95 -18.98
N GLY A 610 7.41 46.13 -20.31
CA GLY A 610 6.30 46.04 -21.24
C GLY A 610 5.69 44.64 -21.28
N ALA A 611 6.54 43.61 -21.42
CA ALA A 611 6.09 42.22 -21.44
C ALA A 611 5.37 41.83 -20.14
N LEU A 612 5.86 42.25 -18.97
CA LEU A 612 5.19 42.03 -17.68
C LEU A 612 3.87 42.79 -17.57
N LYS A 613 3.80 44.02 -18.11
CA LYS A 613 2.58 44.84 -18.11
C LYS A 613 1.46 44.21 -18.94
N GLU A 614 1.79 43.44 -19.97
CA GLU A 614 0.84 42.67 -20.78
C GLU A 614 0.53 41.30 -20.19
N ALA A 615 1.55 40.55 -19.75
CA ALA A 615 1.41 39.17 -19.30
C ALA A 615 0.69 39.07 -17.94
N GLU A 616 0.96 39.96 -16.99
CA GLU A 616 0.37 39.86 -15.65
C GLU A 616 -1.17 39.94 -15.68
N PRO A 617 -1.82 40.93 -16.32
CA PRO A 617 -3.28 40.95 -16.44
C PRO A 617 -3.84 39.74 -17.20
N ALA A 618 -3.14 39.27 -18.23
CA ALA A 618 -3.56 38.12 -19.02
C ALA A 618 -3.53 36.81 -18.20
N VAL A 619 -2.47 36.61 -17.40
CA VAL A 619 -2.35 35.48 -16.46
C VAL A 619 -3.47 35.55 -15.42
N ILE A 620 -3.72 36.71 -14.83
CA ILE A 620 -4.79 36.89 -13.84
C ILE A 620 -6.15 36.54 -14.44
N ALA A 621 -6.49 37.13 -15.59
CA ALA A 621 -7.75 36.88 -16.27
C ALA A 621 -7.92 35.40 -16.66
N ALA A 622 -6.85 34.75 -17.11
CA ALA A 622 -6.86 33.33 -17.44
C ALA A 622 -7.06 32.44 -16.20
N LEU A 623 -6.40 32.74 -15.08
CA LEU A 623 -6.56 32.00 -13.83
C LEU A 623 -7.95 32.16 -13.20
N ASP A 624 -8.54 33.35 -13.34
CA ASP A 624 -9.92 33.67 -12.93
C ASP A 624 -10.95 32.95 -13.83
N ALA A 625 -10.64 32.80 -15.12
CA ALA A 625 -11.43 32.04 -16.09
C ALA A 625 -11.17 30.52 -16.08
N GLU A 626 -10.29 30.04 -15.18
CA GLU A 626 -9.84 28.64 -15.09
C GLU A 626 -9.20 28.10 -16.39
N ASP A 627 -8.61 28.98 -17.19
CA ASP A 627 -7.86 28.65 -18.41
C ASP A 627 -6.35 28.60 -18.10
N ASP A 628 -5.94 27.51 -17.44
CA ASP A 628 -4.53 27.31 -17.08
C ASP A 628 -3.62 27.24 -18.33
N ALA A 629 -4.14 26.83 -19.50
CA ALA A 629 -3.39 26.78 -20.74
C ALA A 629 -3.02 28.19 -21.24
N THR A 630 -3.98 29.12 -21.26
CA THR A 630 -3.71 30.52 -21.62
C THR A 630 -2.81 31.20 -20.58
N ALA A 631 -2.94 30.86 -19.29
CA ALA A 631 -2.03 31.34 -18.26
C ALA A 631 -0.59 30.89 -18.53
N MET A 632 -0.36 29.60 -18.85
CA MET A 632 0.96 29.07 -19.17
C MET A 632 1.55 29.70 -20.44
N ALA A 633 0.73 29.85 -21.49
CA ALA A 633 1.16 30.49 -22.73
C ALA A 633 1.56 31.96 -22.53
N SER A 634 0.85 32.67 -21.65
CA SER A 634 1.18 34.06 -21.31
C SER A 634 2.50 34.16 -20.54
N LEU A 635 2.78 33.21 -19.64
CA LEU A 635 4.08 33.13 -18.96
C LEU A 635 5.22 32.79 -19.93
N ALA A 636 5.03 31.85 -20.85
CA ALA A 636 6.05 31.45 -21.83
C ALA A 636 6.55 32.63 -22.68
N ARG A 637 5.68 33.59 -23.00
CA ARG A 637 6.03 34.80 -23.77
C ARG A 637 7.04 35.71 -23.06
N LEU A 638 7.16 35.62 -21.73
CA LEU A 638 8.12 36.41 -20.96
C LEU A 638 9.57 35.99 -21.23
N ARG A 639 9.80 34.78 -21.73
CA ARG A 639 11.14 34.21 -21.98
C ARG A 639 12.03 35.18 -22.76
N GLY A 640 11.60 35.63 -23.94
CA GLY A 640 12.46 36.41 -24.83
C GLY A 640 12.92 37.74 -24.22
N ALA A 641 12.03 38.44 -23.52
CA ALA A 641 12.37 39.69 -22.85
C ALA A 641 13.26 39.45 -21.62
N LEU A 642 13.08 38.33 -20.93
CA LEU A 642 13.83 37.97 -19.73
C LEU A 642 15.26 37.51 -20.04
N ASP A 643 15.45 36.74 -21.11
CA ASP A 643 16.78 36.32 -21.59
C ASP A 643 17.60 37.56 -21.99
N ALA A 644 17.01 38.46 -22.79
CA ALA A 644 17.66 39.72 -23.19
C ALA A 644 18.02 40.60 -21.98
N PHE A 645 17.12 40.70 -21.00
CA PHE A 645 17.39 41.41 -19.75
C PHE A 645 18.60 40.82 -19.01
N PHE A 646 18.67 39.50 -18.87
CA PHE A 646 19.75 38.87 -18.11
C PHE A 646 21.10 38.83 -18.83
N ASP A 647 21.09 38.93 -20.16
CA ASP A 647 22.29 38.99 -21.00
C ASP A 647 22.90 40.39 -21.05
N GLN A 648 22.06 41.44 -21.07
CA GLN A 648 22.51 42.83 -21.26
C GLN A 648 22.48 43.68 -19.98
N VAL A 649 21.62 43.36 -19.02
CA VAL A 649 21.36 44.21 -17.85
C VAL A 649 22.05 43.67 -16.59
N THR A 650 23.00 44.44 -16.06
CA THR A 650 23.62 44.16 -14.75
C THR A 650 22.68 44.57 -13.62
N VAL A 651 22.02 43.61 -12.97
CA VAL A 651 21.04 43.88 -11.89
C VAL A 651 21.63 44.68 -10.73
N ASN A 652 22.86 44.38 -10.32
CA ASN A 652 23.56 45.08 -9.24
C ASN A 652 24.25 46.36 -9.74
N ALA A 653 23.47 47.32 -10.22
CA ALA A 653 23.99 48.61 -10.69
C ALA A 653 24.63 49.42 -9.55
N GLU A 654 25.65 50.23 -9.87
CA GLU A 654 26.30 51.14 -8.90
C GLU A 654 25.34 52.21 -8.36
N GLU A 655 24.40 52.66 -9.20
CA GLU A 655 23.41 53.65 -8.82
C GLU A 655 22.26 53.03 -7.99
N PRO A 656 22.05 53.44 -6.73
CA PRO A 656 21.11 52.77 -5.82
C PRO A 656 19.65 52.78 -6.30
N ALA A 657 19.22 53.88 -6.95
CA ALA A 657 17.86 54.01 -7.45
C ALA A 657 17.59 53.05 -8.62
N LEU A 658 18.55 52.91 -9.54
CA LEU A 658 18.49 52.02 -10.69
C LEU A 658 18.54 50.54 -10.25
N ARG A 659 19.45 50.18 -9.33
CA ARG A 659 19.51 48.83 -8.75
C ARG A 659 18.18 48.43 -8.13
N ARG A 660 17.59 49.30 -7.30
CA ARG A 660 16.29 49.05 -6.67
C ARG A 660 15.18 48.87 -7.72
N ASN A 661 15.21 49.63 -8.81
CA ASN A 661 14.23 49.50 -9.88
C ASN A 661 14.33 48.15 -10.61
N ARG A 662 15.56 47.72 -10.93
CA ARG A 662 15.85 46.39 -11.52
C ARG A 662 15.37 45.26 -10.62
N LEU A 663 15.57 45.37 -9.30
CA LEU A 663 15.09 44.38 -8.33
C LEU A 663 13.55 44.35 -8.26
N ARG A 664 12.88 45.49 -8.37
CA ARG A 664 11.40 45.54 -8.47
C ARG A 664 10.87 44.87 -9.74
N LEU A 665 11.55 44.99 -10.88
CA LEU A 665 11.19 44.24 -12.10
C LEU A 665 11.26 42.73 -11.88
N LEU A 666 12.34 42.24 -11.26
CA LEU A 666 12.48 40.82 -10.92
C LEU A 666 11.44 40.36 -9.91
N SER A 667 11.12 41.20 -8.92
CA SER A 667 10.08 40.93 -7.92
C SER A 667 8.71 40.77 -8.58
N ARG A 668 8.35 41.68 -9.49
CA ARG A 668 7.11 41.59 -10.27
C ARG A 668 7.01 40.33 -11.12
N LEU A 669 8.11 39.94 -11.79
CA LEU A 669 8.19 38.67 -12.50
C LEU A 669 7.92 37.47 -11.57
N ARG A 670 8.64 37.41 -10.45
CA ARG A 670 8.50 36.34 -9.46
C ARG A 670 7.07 36.24 -8.96
N ASP A 671 6.48 37.38 -8.59
CA ASP A 671 5.12 37.44 -8.04
C ASP A 671 4.07 37.06 -9.09
N THR A 672 4.27 37.42 -10.36
CA THR A 672 3.41 36.99 -11.48
C THR A 672 3.43 35.48 -11.66
N MET A 673 4.62 34.86 -11.67
CA MET A 673 4.76 33.41 -11.79
C MET A 673 4.20 32.68 -10.56
N ASN A 674 4.38 33.23 -9.36
CA ASN A 674 3.87 32.66 -8.11
C ASN A 674 2.34 32.66 -8.00
N ARG A 675 1.60 33.36 -8.87
CA ARG A 675 0.14 33.22 -8.97
C ARG A 675 -0.28 31.85 -9.52
N VAL A 676 0.59 31.21 -10.29
CA VAL A 676 0.34 29.89 -10.89
C VAL A 676 0.84 28.78 -9.98
N ALA A 677 2.13 28.82 -9.63
CA ALA A 677 2.81 27.79 -8.85
C ALA A 677 4.04 28.39 -8.16
N ASP A 678 4.47 27.82 -7.04
CA ASP A 678 5.74 28.16 -6.42
C ASP A 678 6.88 27.50 -7.19
N PHE A 679 7.34 28.15 -8.26
CA PHE A 679 8.39 27.61 -9.14
C PHE A 679 9.73 27.39 -8.43
N SER A 680 9.92 27.89 -7.20
CA SER A 680 11.13 27.63 -6.42
C SER A 680 11.23 26.18 -5.94
N ARG A 681 10.09 25.47 -5.90
CA ARG A 681 9.99 24.07 -5.49
C ARG A 681 10.22 23.07 -6.62
N ILE A 682 10.35 23.55 -7.87
CA ILE A 682 10.55 22.70 -9.04
C ILE A 682 12.02 22.26 -9.10
N GLU A 683 12.24 20.95 -9.14
CA GLU A 683 13.54 20.32 -9.25
C GLU A 683 13.99 20.32 -10.73
N GLY A 684 15.27 20.58 -10.95
CA GLY A 684 15.84 20.83 -12.27
C GLY A 684 17.11 21.65 -12.17
#